data_AF-A0AAV5PC14-F1
#
_entry.id   AF-A0AAV5PC14-F1
#
_cell.length_a   1.000
_cell.length_b   1.000
_cell.length_c   1.000
_cell.angle_alpha   90.00
_cell.angle_beta   90.00
_cell.angle_gamma   90.00
#
_symmetry.space_group_name_H-M   'P 1'
#
loop_
_entity.id
_entity.type
_entity.pdbx_description
1 polymer ?
#
loop_
_entity_poly.entity_id
_entity_poly.type
_entity_poly.pdbx_seq_one_letter_code
_entity_poly.pdbx_strand_id
1 'polypeptide(L)'
;MTNERLNSDENEVVRLRSKLRRANDKYRVAMEQDRAIKDRLAQLESRLDALQREVALRSDIERELVQDLVSARVALANLRSGRAVTLSRALRKARSARKAIQLPATVIRVIRERKRHPSEQDMQALVKRELDAHKAKIAAALGSTDVRALYPSVTESKPETTRRAKRRGKVLAGLAAASKPRAAVIVDDFTRTGIDPEWETTHLTPQEWRDQLERADPQLLFVESAWRGVDNLWENRIGHVPPELLDILRWCNDRGVPTAFWNKEDPVHFSTFLNVASRFDHVFTTDIEMIPAYRTALGHDRVWLMPFAAQPLRHNPIVNAPRKTAMMFAGAFYRRYPERNRDLEELVAGVAPILKIDIFDRNFDSSDDNYRFPDSYRPLIRGTLSPDLVHHAYREYEYGLNLNSVKQSGTMFARRVLELMASGTLVIGNYSRGVRAMFGELTTSVDIGEEAAKRVRELVSEPLSARRLRQVALRKVLQEHTYEDRLEYLRSRVLGREYSGYRPTVLVLGVANSQAEALLFEKQVRAQRGVNVVPIAVVPETETSGLGGLSDALRCYSRSEISRLRVEELVPAAEFVAVWRMPDYHGPSLLLDLVLVYRYADCEAVGIAGGFELRDNQVVEQHGTRYGSSATRLLRAPAIRLSTFTGTALSVSSLLEYEKLDLRGFAAEIFGYCQVPAGQLLDSESAANTVDAEVHDAGITLATLYGQAEALAALPSESGLVAPSRQHVTSGFADFNRASVSTRAVGHTVEIESRLEPGAHDYLFSRESHEIADVGNEGVVELHVECGPGLNTQVAVIYYDREMNRIGSSVHFTNQNVTSRVPSGARTLRLAVRVSGEGRATLRSVEFAHRATTPAFVRLRGAALLVTNVYPSHRDRYRNGFVHSRVLAYKNAGTIVDVLSVSDGRPYETYEHEGIDVHVGSVGLLERALEQSPEHVPVLVHFLDESMWQAIRKLGRTRRVIVWLHGAEVQPWWRRAYNYSSDEDLAQAKVASGARLRFWREVFSEREINTHFVFVSQYFADEVMEDVGISLEATRYSVIHNPVDTTLFSYKTKDPEDRLRILSVRPYASAKYANDLSVAAVELLRNEPEFEQLEFRFVGAGRLFESTVGGLRGLSNVRLDETFLSHSEIARLHKDFGIFLVPTRMDAQGVSRDEAMSSGLVPVTTRVAAIPEFVDDGSGILCEPESPASLAAAILRLVRDPELFMRLSDGAARRVRSQVAN
;
A
#
# COMPACT_ATOMS: atom_id res chain seq x y z
N MET A 1 50.59 48.88 10.34
CA MET A 1 50.05 47.94 9.32
C MET A 1 49.58 46.60 9.88
N THR A 2 50.35 45.87 10.70
CA THR A 2 49.93 44.53 11.21
C THR A 2 48.84 44.60 12.30
N ASN A 3 49.03 45.38 13.37
CA ASN A 3 48.04 45.46 14.46
C ASN A 3 46.70 46.10 14.04
N GLU A 4 46.69 46.94 13.01
CA GLU A 4 45.47 47.59 12.50
C GLU A 4 44.54 46.59 11.78
N ARG A 5 45.09 45.55 11.14
CA ARG A 5 44.28 44.50 10.49
C ARG A 5 43.68 43.55 11.52
N LEU A 6 44.42 43.15 12.55
CA LEU A 6 43.89 42.33 13.64
C LEU A 6 42.72 43.04 14.36
N ASN A 7 42.86 44.33 14.66
CA ASN A 7 41.76 45.13 15.23
C ASN A 7 40.58 45.34 14.26
N SER A 8 40.79 45.29 12.94
CA SER A 8 39.71 45.31 11.95
C SER A 8 38.86 44.04 12.04
N ASP A 9 39.53 42.88 12.01
CA ASP A 9 38.87 41.58 11.86
C ASP A 9 38.09 41.17 13.12
N GLU A 10 38.60 41.47 14.34
CA GLU A 10 37.85 41.25 15.58
C GLU A 10 36.56 42.11 15.63
N ASN A 11 36.63 43.37 15.18
CA ASN A 11 35.45 44.25 15.14
C ASN A 11 34.41 43.76 14.13
N GLU A 12 34.81 43.20 12.98
CA GLU A 12 33.89 42.56 12.02
C GLU A 12 33.22 41.33 12.65
N VAL A 13 33.96 40.46 13.35
CA VAL A 13 33.39 39.27 14.02
C VAL A 13 32.37 39.65 15.11
N VAL A 14 32.66 40.68 15.93
CA VAL A 14 31.71 41.21 16.92
C VAL A 14 30.45 41.78 16.25
N ARG A 15 30.63 42.55 15.17
CA ARG A 15 29.55 43.13 14.35
C ARG A 15 28.64 42.04 13.77
N LEU A 16 29.21 40.97 13.21
CA LEU A 16 28.49 39.82 12.65
C LEU A 16 27.72 39.04 13.72
N ARG A 17 28.33 38.75 14.88
CA ARG A 17 27.63 38.14 16.03
C ARG A 17 26.43 38.99 16.50
N SER A 18 26.55 40.31 16.46
CA SER A 18 25.44 41.23 16.80
C SER A 18 24.30 41.23 15.77
N LYS A 19 24.60 41.01 14.47
CA LYS A 19 23.59 40.81 13.42
C LYS A 19 22.86 39.48 13.61
N LEU A 20 23.60 38.40 13.89
CA LEU A 20 23.03 37.06 14.02
C LEU A 20 22.04 36.95 15.19
N ARG A 21 22.32 37.57 16.35
CA ARG A 21 21.33 37.65 17.44
C ARG A 21 20.05 38.37 17.01
N ARG A 22 20.15 39.56 16.40
CA ARG A 22 18.98 40.31 15.91
C ARG A 22 18.20 39.57 14.82
N ALA A 23 18.87 38.74 14.02
CA ALA A 23 18.22 37.85 13.07
C ALA A 23 17.40 36.78 13.80
N ASN A 24 17.98 36.07 14.77
CA ASN A 24 17.27 35.07 15.58
C ASN A 24 16.14 35.68 16.41
N ASP A 25 16.31 36.85 17.01
CA ASP A 25 15.24 37.53 17.77
C ASP A 25 14.08 37.94 16.85
N LYS A 26 14.36 38.43 15.64
CA LYS A 26 13.32 38.65 14.61
C LYS A 26 12.68 37.34 14.17
N TYR A 27 13.45 36.29 13.97
CA TYR A 27 12.94 34.94 13.68
C TYR A 27 12.11 34.39 14.84
N ARG A 28 12.31 34.88 16.07
CA ARG A 28 11.54 34.50 17.26
C ARG A 28 10.26 35.32 17.45
N VAL A 29 10.24 36.61 17.13
CA VAL A 29 8.99 37.40 17.07
C VAL A 29 8.15 36.95 15.87
N ALA A 30 8.80 36.73 14.73
CA ALA A 30 8.29 35.94 13.61
C ALA A 30 8.32 34.40 13.87
N MET A 31 8.40 33.99 15.15
CA MET A 31 8.04 32.69 15.78
C MET A 31 7.17 32.90 17.05
N GLU A 32 6.52 34.06 17.24
CA GLU A 32 5.54 34.34 18.32
C GLU A 32 4.14 34.81 17.86
N GLN A 33 4.03 35.30 16.62
CA GLN A 33 2.79 35.73 15.96
C GLN A 33 2.00 34.57 15.24
N ASP A 34 1.59 34.69 13.97
CA ASP A 34 1.11 33.69 12.93
C ASP A 34 0.35 32.45 13.37
N ARG A 35 0.89 31.54 14.17
CA ARG A 35 0.08 30.58 14.94
C ARG A 35 -1.14 31.21 15.58
N ALA A 36 -1.06 32.52 15.85
CA ALA A 36 -2.21 33.30 16.16
C ALA A 36 -2.87 34.14 15.02
N ILE A 37 -2.39 34.33 13.75
CA ILE A 37 -3.27 34.28 12.52
C ILE A 37 -3.69 32.82 12.23
N LYS A 38 -3.48 31.89 13.15
CA LYS A 38 -4.33 30.72 13.35
C LYS A 38 -5.04 30.70 14.74
N ASP A 39 -5.15 31.89 15.41
CA ASP A 39 -5.86 32.22 16.68
C ASP A 39 -6.45 33.69 17.00
N ARG A 40 -6.68 34.67 16.09
CA ARG A 40 -7.81 35.76 16.11
C ARG A 40 -8.92 35.99 14.95
N LEU A 41 -9.42 35.03 14.12
CA LEU A 41 -10.54 35.03 13.10
C LEU A 41 -11.27 33.66 12.78
N ALA A 42 -10.79 32.43 13.01
CA ALA A 42 -11.44 31.11 12.65
C ALA A 42 -12.43 30.29 13.53
N GLN A 43 -12.43 30.37 14.87
CA GLN A 43 -13.54 30.16 15.82
C GLN A 43 -14.74 31.08 15.47
N LEU A 44 -15.00 31.17 14.17
CA LEU A 44 -16.03 31.86 13.41
C LEU A 44 -16.34 31.04 12.12
N GLU A 45 -15.92 29.77 12.04
CA GLU A 45 -16.18 28.86 10.90
C GLU A 45 -16.96 27.64 11.38
N SER A 46 -16.46 26.86 12.35
CA SER A 46 -17.29 25.82 12.97
C SER A 46 -18.44 26.37 13.82
N ARG A 47 -18.42 27.65 14.26
CA ARG A 47 -19.50 28.41 14.93
C ARG A 47 -20.47 29.03 13.96
N LEU A 48 -20.04 29.27 12.73
CA LEU A 48 -20.95 29.54 11.63
C LEU A 48 -21.76 28.27 11.34
N ASP A 49 -21.07 27.13 11.20
CA ASP A 49 -21.66 25.79 11.09
C ASP A 49 -22.51 25.37 12.31
N ALA A 50 -22.09 25.75 13.51
CA ALA A 50 -22.82 25.49 14.76
C ALA A 50 -24.13 26.25 14.73
N LEU A 51 -24.09 27.55 14.48
CA LEU A 51 -25.27 28.41 14.48
C LEU A 51 -26.22 28.03 13.35
N GLN A 52 -25.73 27.58 12.19
CA GLN A 52 -26.58 27.09 11.10
C GLN A 52 -27.28 25.77 11.46
N ARG A 53 -26.56 24.78 12.00
CA ARG A 53 -27.16 23.52 12.47
C ARG A 53 -28.06 23.72 13.69
N GLU A 54 -27.71 24.63 14.59
CA GLU A 54 -28.53 25.00 15.75
C GLU A 54 -29.80 25.73 15.31
N VAL A 55 -29.78 26.59 14.29
CA VAL A 55 -30.98 27.24 13.73
C VAL A 55 -31.89 26.23 13.01
N ALA A 56 -31.33 25.27 12.27
CA ALA A 56 -32.10 24.18 11.67
C ALA A 56 -32.76 23.31 12.75
N LEU A 57 -31.97 22.80 13.70
CA LEU A 57 -32.46 21.95 14.78
C LEU A 57 -33.47 22.68 15.68
N ARG A 58 -33.26 23.97 15.98
CA ARG A 58 -34.25 24.81 16.68
C ARG A 58 -35.55 24.96 15.89
N SER A 59 -35.53 24.93 14.56
CA SER A 59 -36.74 25.02 13.71
C SER A 59 -37.54 23.71 13.66
N ASP A 60 -36.92 22.58 13.99
CA ASP A 60 -37.58 21.28 14.11
C ASP A 60 -38.06 21.04 15.54
N ILE A 61 -37.20 21.32 16.53
CA ILE A 61 -37.57 21.33 17.96
C ILE A 61 -38.68 22.36 18.23
N GLU A 62 -38.73 23.51 17.54
CA GLU A 62 -39.85 24.45 17.65
C GLU A 62 -41.15 23.89 17.05
N ARG A 63 -41.09 23.08 15.98
CA ARG A 63 -42.28 22.41 15.43
C ARG A 63 -42.80 21.34 16.38
N GLU A 64 -41.90 20.54 16.94
CA GLU A 64 -42.22 19.49 17.92
C GLU A 64 -42.75 20.10 19.24
N LEU A 65 -42.07 21.10 19.81
CA LEU A 65 -42.54 21.87 20.96
C LEU A 65 -43.88 22.58 20.70
N VAL A 66 -44.20 23.00 19.47
CA VAL A 66 -45.51 23.55 19.14
C VAL A 66 -46.59 22.47 19.16
N GLN A 67 -46.32 21.25 18.66
CA GLN A 67 -47.24 20.13 18.75
C GLN A 67 -47.44 19.67 20.21
N ASP A 68 -46.37 19.61 21.01
CA ASP A 68 -46.45 19.32 22.44
C ASP A 68 -47.16 20.43 23.22
N LEU A 69 -46.91 21.70 22.93
CA LEU A 69 -47.59 22.83 23.59
C LEU A 69 -49.07 22.89 23.20
N VAL A 70 -49.44 22.54 21.97
CA VAL A 70 -50.85 22.35 21.57
C VAL A 70 -51.46 21.19 22.36
N SER A 71 -50.84 20.02 22.35
CA SER A 71 -51.31 18.81 23.05
C SER A 71 -51.48 19.06 24.55
N ALA A 72 -50.48 19.68 25.18
CA ALA A 72 -50.51 20.08 26.58
C ALA A 72 -51.55 21.18 26.86
N ARG A 73 -51.74 22.16 25.97
CA ARG A 73 -52.81 23.17 26.12
C ARG A 73 -54.21 22.56 25.97
N VAL A 74 -54.40 21.59 25.07
CA VAL A 74 -55.66 20.83 24.91
C VAL A 74 -55.93 19.97 26.15
N ALA A 75 -54.95 19.20 26.61
CA ALA A 75 -55.04 18.42 27.84
C ALA A 75 -55.32 19.31 29.07
N LEU A 76 -54.64 20.46 29.18
CA LEU A 76 -54.85 21.44 30.24
C LEU A 76 -56.22 22.13 30.14
N ALA A 77 -56.75 22.39 28.95
CA ALA A 77 -58.11 22.91 28.75
C ALA A 77 -59.15 21.87 29.19
N ASN A 78 -58.95 20.59 28.87
CA ASN A 78 -59.80 19.48 29.27
C ASN A 78 -59.76 19.27 30.80
N LEU A 79 -58.58 19.30 31.42
CA LEU A 79 -58.41 19.26 32.88
C LEU A 79 -59.04 20.47 33.59
N ARG A 80 -58.89 21.69 33.04
CA ARG A 80 -59.44 22.92 33.63
C ARG A 80 -60.96 23.05 33.48
N SER A 81 -61.54 22.48 32.42
CA SER A 81 -63.00 22.39 32.20
C SER A 81 -63.64 21.19 32.89
N GLY A 82 -62.84 20.19 33.28
CA GLY A 82 -63.25 19.02 34.04
C GLY A 82 -64.13 19.35 35.25
N ARG A 83 -65.22 18.59 35.41
CA ARG A 83 -66.25 18.85 36.43
C ARG A 83 -65.67 18.92 37.85
N ALA A 84 -64.74 18.04 38.20
CA ALA A 84 -64.11 18.01 39.52
C ALA A 84 -63.34 19.31 39.85
N VAL A 85 -62.56 19.86 38.90
CA VAL A 85 -61.79 21.10 39.09
C VAL A 85 -62.72 22.31 39.19
N THR A 86 -63.77 22.33 38.37
CA THR A 86 -64.80 23.39 38.40
C THR A 86 -65.57 23.38 39.72
N LEU A 87 -65.98 22.20 40.19
CA LEU A 87 -66.66 21.98 41.47
C LEU A 87 -65.78 22.39 42.65
N SER A 88 -64.50 21.97 42.65
CA SER A 88 -63.50 22.35 43.67
C SER A 88 -63.30 23.86 43.76
N ARG A 89 -63.29 24.58 42.63
CA ARG A 89 -63.24 26.05 42.62
C ARG A 89 -64.52 26.71 43.15
N ALA A 90 -65.69 26.15 42.87
CA ALA A 90 -66.96 26.65 43.43
C ALA A 90 -66.97 26.48 44.96
N LEU A 91 -66.60 25.30 45.45
CA LEU A 91 -66.46 24.99 46.88
C LEU A 91 -65.45 25.93 47.58
N ARG A 92 -64.25 26.12 47.02
CA ARG A 92 -63.24 27.04 47.60
C ARG A 92 -63.69 28.51 47.65
N LYS A 93 -64.61 28.94 46.76
CA LYS A 93 -65.18 30.30 46.76
C LYS A 93 -66.39 30.47 47.70
N ALA A 94 -66.90 29.39 48.31
CA ALA A 94 -68.04 29.42 49.23
C ALA A 94 -67.66 29.75 50.70
N ARG A 95 -66.54 30.46 50.93
CA ARG A 95 -66.02 30.85 52.26
C ARG A 95 -66.76 32.03 52.93
N SER A 96 -68.07 32.16 52.70
CA SER A 96 -68.93 33.09 53.46
C SER A 96 -70.38 32.59 53.49
N ALA A 97 -71.07 32.77 54.61
CA ALA A 97 -72.39 32.16 54.88
C ALA A 97 -73.42 32.41 53.77
N ARG A 98 -73.47 33.65 53.24
CA ARG A 98 -74.41 34.04 52.17
C ARG A 98 -74.17 33.30 50.83
N LYS A 99 -72.96 32.77 50.60
CA LYS A 99 -72.62 31.97 49.40
C LYS A 99 -72.71 30.45 49.63
N ALA A 100 -72.63 29.98 50.87
CA ALA A 100 -72.89 28.58 51.20
C ALA A 100 -74.33 28.17 50.85
N ILE A 101 -75.31 29.05 51.08
CA ILE A 101 -76.74 28.82 50.76
C ILE A 101 -76.97 28.65 49.24
N GLN A 102 -76.17 29.32 48.39
CA GLN A 102 -76.26 29.21 46.93
C GLN A 102 -75.48 28.02 46.34
N LEU A 103 -74.75 27.28 47.18
CA LEU A 103 -73.89 26.18 46.74
C LEU A 103 -74.67 25.05 46.03
N PRO A 104 -75.82 24.53 46.53
CA PRO A 104 -76.50 23.41 45.88
C PRO A 104 -76.95 23.73 44.45
N ALA A 105 -77.53 24.92 44.22
CA ALA A 105 -77.93 25.36 42.89
C ALA A 105 -76.73 25.52 41.94
N THR A 106 -75.59 26.00 42.47
CA THR A 106 -74.33 26.13 41.72
C THR A 106 -73.78 24.75 41.32
N VAL A 107 -73.82 23.76 42.22
CA VAL A 107 -73.43 22.37 41.96
C VAL A 107 -74.31 21.75 40.87
N ILE A 108 -75.63 21.87 41.00
CA ILE A 108 -76.59 21.35 39.99
C ILE A 108 -76.35 21.96 38.61
N ARG A 109 -76.02 23.26 38.53
CA ARG A 109 -75.67 23.92 37.27
C ARG A 109 -74.41 23.34 36.62
N VAL A 110 -73.34 23.10 37.40
CA VAL A 110 -72.08 22.48 36.92
C VAL A 110 -72.29 21.02 36.48
N ILE A 111 -73.26 20.31 37.06
CA ILE A 111 -73.65 18.95 36.64
C ILE A 111 -74.48 18.96 35.35
N ARG A 112 -75.30 19.99 35.11
CA ARG A 112 -76.19 20.09 33.94
C ARG A 112 -75.56 20.77 32.72
N GLU A 113 -74.59 21.66 32.87
CA GLU A 113 -73.89 22.26 31.72
C GLU A 113 -73.05 21.20 30.96
N ARG A 114 -73.33 21.05 29.65
CA ARG A 114 -72.40 20.52 28.63
C ARG A 114 -71.79 21.71 27.90
N LYS A 115 -70.48 21.87 27.93
CA LYS A 115 -69.76 22.84 27.09
C LYS A 115 -69.06 22.11 25.95
N ARG A 116 -69.06 22.72 24.76
CA ARG A 116 -68.17 22.27 23.67
C ARG A 116 -66.73 22.55 24.07
N HIS A 117 -65.87 21.57 23.82
CA HIS A 117 -64.42 21.76 23.89
C HIS A 117 -63.96 22.37 22.54
N PRO A 118 -62.94 23.25 22.52
CA PRO A 118 -62.33 23.67 21.26
C PRO A 118 -61.69 22.47 20.57
N SER A 119 -61.67 22.45 19.24
CA SER A 119 -61.00 21.38 18.50
C SER A 119 -59.47 21.55 18.57
N GLU A 120 -58.76 20.48 18.28
CA GLU A 120 -57.30 20.50 18.18
C GLU A 120 -56.82 21.45 17.07
N GLN A 121 -57.56 21.52 15.95
CA GLN A 121 -57.31 22.46 14.85
C GLN A 121 -57.47 23.93 15.27
N ASP A 122 -58.49 24.26 16.09
CA ASP A 122 -58.66 25.61 16.66
C ASP A 122 -57.43 26.00 17.51
N MET A 123 -56.90 25.05 18.29
CA MET A 123 -55.74 25.27 19.15
C MET A 123 -54.42 25.36 18.37
N GLN A 124 -54.23 24.56 17.31
CA GLN A 124 -53.09 24.69 16.40
C GLN A 124 -53.08 26.07 15.72
N ALA A 125 -54.22 26.52 15.20
CA ALA A 125 -54.36 27.84 14.59
C ALA A 125 -54.06 28.99 15.57
N LEU A 126 -54.49 28.86 16.83
CA LEU A 126 -54.22 29.85 17.87
C LEU A 126 -52.73 29.90 18.25
N VAL A 127 -52.10 28.76 18.52
CA VAL A 127 -50.68 28.68 18.92
C VAL A 127 -49.77 29.18 17.79
N LYS A 128 -50.06 28.83 16.54
CA LYS A 128 -49.33 29.36 15.38
C LYS A 128 -49.42 30.89 15.28
N ARG A 129 -50.60 31.47 15.50
CA ARG A 129 -50.79 32.94 15.53
C ARG A 129 -50.00 33.63 16.66
N GLU A 130 -49.93 33.03 17.84
CA GLU A 130 -49.10 33.55 18.94
C GLU A 130 -47.60 33.50 18.60
N LEU A 131 -47.15 32.42 17.96
CA LEU A 131 -45.76 32.23 17.54
C LEU A 131 -45.34 33.22 16.43
N ASP A 132 -46.15 33.34 15.37
CA ASP A 132 -45.88 34.24 14.25
C ASP A 132 -45.82 35.72 14.72
N ALA A 133 -46.70 36.11 15.65
CA ALA A 133 -46.68 37.42 16.29
C ALA A 133 -45.44 37.65 17.19
N HIS A 134 -44.87 36.59 17.78
CA HIS A 134 -43.64 36.66 18.55
C HIS A 134 -42.42 36.80 17.62
N LYS A 135 -42.37 36.02 16.53
CA LYS A 135 -41.33 36.13 15.49
C LYS A 135 -41.28 37.50 14.84
N ALA A 136 -42.45 38.09 14.55
CA ALA A 136 -42.54 39.47 14.03
C ALA A 136 -41.93 40.51 14.99
N LYS A 137 -42.11 40.36 16.31
CA LYS A 137 -41.48 41.24 17.31
C LYS A 137 -39.96 41.06 17.40
N ILE A 138 -39.46 39.84 17.23
CA ILE A 138 -38.01 39.56 17.21
C ILE A 138 -37.37 40.15 15.95
N ALA A 139 -38.00 39.98 14.78
CA ALA A 139 -37.54 40.59 13.52
C ALA A 139 -37.50 42.12 13.59
N ALA A 140 -38.49 42.76 14.24
CA ALA A 140 -38.51 44.20 14.45
C ALA A 140 -37.44 44.74 15.43
N ALA A 141 -36.84 43.86 16.26
CA ALA A 141 -35.76 44.23 17.18
C ALA A 141 -34.36 44.03 16.58
N LEU A 142 -34.22 43.17 15.57
CA LEU A 142 -32.94 42.84 14.91
C LEU A 142 -32.72 43.72 13.68
N GLY A 143 -32.54 45.03 13.91
CA GLY A 143 -32.36 46.05 12.88
C GLY A 143 -31.27 45.71 11.85
N SER A 144 -31.56 46.03 10.58
CA SER A 144 -30.81 45.60 9.40
C SER A 144 -29.28 45.82 9.50
N THR A 145 -28.56 44.70 9.62
CA THR A 145 -27.09 44.65 9.44
C THR A 145 -26.79 43.48 8.52
N ASP A 146 -26.33 43.75 7.28
CA ASP A 146 -26.14 42.69 6.28
C ASP A 146 -24.85 41.89 6.52
N VAL A 147 -25.01 40.71 7.10
CA VAL A 147 -23.91 39.79 7.45
C VAL A 147 -23.16 39.27 6.20
N ARG A 148 -23.72 39.41 4.99
CA ARG A 148 -23.04 39.02 3.73
C ARG A 148 -21.86 39.92 3.36
N ALA A 149 -21.69 41.07 4.01
CA ALA A 149 -20.60 42.00 3.73
C ALA A 149 -19.25 41.64 4.39
N LEU A 150 -19.20 40.67 5.32
CA LEU A 150 -18.02 40.43 6.18
C LEU A 150 -17.19 39.18 5.84
N TYR A 151 -17.58 38.38 4.84
CA TYR A 151 -16.79 37.22 4.40
C TYR A 151 -16.73 37.10 2.86
N PRO A 152 -15.53 37.08 2.25
CA PRO A 152 -15.36 36.64 0.88
C PRO A 152 -15.60 35.12 0.81
N SER A 153 -16.76 34.73 0.28
CA SER A 153 -17.06 33.33 -0.02
C SER A 153 -16.01 32.75 -0.99
N VAL A 154 -15.32 31.68 -0.62
CA VAL A 154 -14.73 30.76 -1.61
C VAL A 154 -15.91 30.04 -2.25
N THR A 155 -16.23 30.44 -3.48
CA THR A 155 -17.51 30.12 -4.12
C THR A 155 -17.52 28.75 -4.76
N GLU A 156 -18.55 27.94 -4.48
CA GLU A 156 -19.18 27.12 -5.52
C GLU A 156 -19.34 27.98 -6.77
N SER A 157 -18.97 27.48 -7.94
CA SER A 157 -18.78 28.28 -9.16
C SER A 157 -19.92 29.28 -9.42
N LYS A 158 -19.68 30.56 -9.08
CA LYS A 158 -20.50 31.67 -9.60
C LYS A 158 -20.56 31.49 -11.12
N PRO A 159 -21.72 31.66 -11.77
CA PRO A 159 -21.80 31.58 -13.21
C PRO A 159 -20.77 32.54 -13.79
N GLU A 160 -19.75 32.00 -14.48
CA GLU A 160 -18.63 32.81 -14.92
C GLU A 160 -19.16 33.93 -15.81
N THR A 161 -18.74 35.17 -15.55
CA THR A 161 -19.10 36.29 -16.43
C THR A 161 -18.70 35.91 -17.85
N THR A 162 -19.55 36.17 -18.85
CA THR A 162 -19.38 35.60 -20.21
C THR A 162 -18.01 35.92 -20.82
N ARG A 163 -17.39 37.03 -20.39
CA ARG A 163 -16.01 37.43 -20.72
C ARG A 163 -14.93 36.54 -20.08
N ARG A 164 -15.11 36.08 -18.84
CA ARG A 164 -14.22 35.12 -18.15
C ARG A 164 -14.32 33.73 -18.75
N ALA A 165 -15.54 33.20 -18.95
CA ALA A 165 -15.75 31.91 -19.60
C ALA A 165 -15.12 31.86 -21.01
N LYS A 166 -15.32 32.92 -21.81
CA LYS A 166 -14.70 33.04 -23.14
C LYS A 166 -13.16 33.16 -23.09
N ARG A 167 -12.57 33.69 -22.02
CA ARG A 167 -11.12 33.68 -21.79
C ARG A 167 -10.62 32.28 -21.41
N ARG A 168 -11.22 31.63 -20.39
CA ARG A 168 -10.87 30.26 -19.95
C ARG A 168 -10.97 29.28 -21.12
N GLY A 169 -12.03 29.37 -21.93
CA GLY A 169 -12.16 28.60 -23.17
C GLY A 169 -11.03 28.81 -24.19
N LYS A 170 -10.54 30.05 -24.38
CA LYS A 170 -9.37 30.31 -25.24
C LYS A 170 -8.09 29.72 -24.65
N VAL A 171 -7.88 29.83 -23.34
CA VAL A 171 -6.71 29.29 -22.64
C VAL A 171 -6.67 27.75 -22.74
N LEU A 172 -7.78 27.09 -22.44
CA LEU A 172 -7.91 25.63 -22.54
C LEU A 172 -7.77 25.14 -24.00
N ALA A 173 -8.29 25.88 -24.98
CA ALA A 173 -8.06 25.58 -26.39
C ALA A 173 -6.57 25.70 -26.78
N GLY A 174 -5.85 26.67 -26.21
CA GLY A 174 -4.39 26.77 -26.37
C GLY A 174 -3.65 25.58 -25.77
N LEU A 175 -3.94 25.22 -24.52
CA LEU A 175 -3.38 24.06 -23.82
C LEU A 175 -3.64 22.73 -24.56
N ALA A 176 -4.80 22.64 -25.23
CA ALA A 176 -5.23 21.49 -26.00
C ALA A 176 -4.63 21.39 -27.41
N ALA A 177 -4.13 22.49 -27.99
CA ALA A 177 -3.67 22.57 -29.38
C ALA A 177 -2.16 22.85 -29.54
N ALA A 178 -1.45 23.14 -28.44
CA ALA A 178 -0.04 23.52 -28.49
C ALA A 178 0.91 22.33 -28.70
N SER A 179 1.85 22.50 -29.63
CA SER A 179 3.22 22.00 -29.47
C SER A 179 3.84 22.65 -28.23
N LYS A 180 4.34 21.84 -27.27
CA LYS A 180 4.86 22.25 -25.95
C LYS A 180 4.01 23.30 -25.21
N PRO A 181 3.10 22.88 -24.31
CA PRO A 181 2.33 23.80 -23.45
C PRO A 181 3.18 24.86 -22.75
N ARG A 182 2.67 26.10 -22.67
CA ARG A 182 3.27 27.17 -21.86
C ARG A 182 2.78 27.13 -20.43
N ALA A 183 3.70 26.97 -19.47
CA ALA A 183 3.36 26.88 -18.05
C ALA A 183 4.18 27.88 -17.22
N ALA A 184 3.50 28.63 -16.34
CA ALA A 184 4.17 29.35 -15.27
C ALA A 184 4.35 28.40 -14.08
N VAL A 185 5.56 28.33 -13.52
CA VAL A 185 5.92 27.27 -12.56
C VAL A 185 6.62 27.78 -11.30
N ILE A 186 6.37 27.10 -10.18
CA ILE A 186 7.13 27.24 -8.93
C ILE A 186 7.49 25.84 -8.43
N VAL A 187 8.73 25.42 -8.67
CA VAL A 187 9.26 24.07 -8.40
C VAL A 187 10.71 24.09 -7.93
N ASP A 188 11.15 23.02 -7.26
CA ASP A 188 12.56 22.77 -6.94
C ASP A 188 13.37 22.27 -8.15
N ASP A 189 14.70 22.27 -8.04
CA ASP A 189 15.61 21.91 -9.13
C ASP A 189 15.42 20.49 -9.68
N PHE A 190 15.05 19.53 -8.83
CA PHE A 190 14.87 18.14 -9.26
C PHE A 190 13.56 17.96 -10.03
N THR A 191 12.52 18.75 -9.74
CA THR A 191 11.30 18.78 -10.54
C THR A 191 11.50 19.65 -11.80
N ARG A 192 12.16 20.81 -11.70
CA ARG A 192 12.55 21.68 -12.82
C ARG A 192 13.23 20.90 -13.95
N THR A 193 14.29 20.17 -13.62
CA THR A 193 15.05 19.35 -14.58
C THR A 193 14.26 18.18 -15.17
N GLY A 194 13.08 17.88 -14.63
CA GLY A 194 12.12 16.92 -15.19
C GLY A 194 11.14 17.54 -16.18
N ILE A 195 10.64 18.75 -15.92
CA ILE A 195 9.54 19.38 -16.67
C ILE A 195 10.00 20.31 -17.81
N ASP A 196 11.16 20.95 -17.69
CA ASP A 196 11.69 21.88 -18.70
C ASP A 196 11.92 21.25 -20.09
N PRO A 197 12.24 19.95 -20.22
CA PRO A 197 12.27 19.29 -21.53
C PRO A 197 10.90 19.17 -22.21
N GLU A 198 9.80 19.13 -21.47
CA GLU A 198 8.47 18.81 -21.98
C GLU A 198 7.63 20.06 -22.30
N TRP A 199 7.74 21.10 -21.46
CA TRP A 199 6.93 22.31 -21.51
C TRP A 199 7.77 23.58 -21.73
N GLU A 200 7.15 24.62 -22.28
CA GLU A 200 7.70 25.98 -22.28
C GLU A 200 7.48 26.61 -20.90
N THR A 201 8.43 26.44 -20.00
CA THR A 201 8.32 26.85 -18.59
C THR A 201 8.76 28.29 -18.33
N THR A 202 8.05 28.98 -17.43
CA THR A 202 8.45 30.27 -16.86
C THR A 202 8.54 30.14 -15.34
N HIS A 203 9.76 30.05 -14.83
CA HIS A 203 10.04 29.90 -13.39
C HIS A 203 9.81 31.22 -12.65
N LEU A 204 8.76 31.29 -11.84
CA LEU A 204 8.35 32.53 -11.18
C LEU A 204 9.24 32.85 -9.98
N THR A 205 9.65 34.12 -9.83
CA THR A 205 10.33 34.64 -8.64
C THR A 205 9.37 35.52 -7.82
N PRO A 206 9.51 35.61 -6.48
CA PRO A 206 8.66 36.48 -5.67
C PRO A 206 8.77 37.97 -6.04
N GLN A 207 9.88 38.39 -6.64
CA GLN A 207 10.15 39.78 -6.99
C GLN A 207 9.57 40.17 -8.36
N GLU A 208 9.58 39.27 -9.35
CA GLU A 208 9.29 39.61 -10.75
C GLU A 208 8.05 38.90 -11.33
N TRP A 209 7.32 38.10 -10.53
CA TRP A 209 6.23 37.25 -10.99
C TRP A 209 5.21 37.92 -11.92
N ARG A 210 4.88 39.21 -11.70
CA ARG A 210 3.91 39.93 -12.55
C ARG A 210 4.44 40.12 -13.96
N ASP A 211 5.65 40.66 -14.09
CA ASP A 211 6.32 40.87 -15.37
C ASP A 211 6.56 39.53 -16.08
N GLN A 212 6.92 38.49 -15.34
CA GLN A 212 7.09 37.14 -15.88
C GLN A 212 5.76 36.58 -16.44
N LEU A 213 4.66 36.65 -15.68
CA LEU A 213 3.34 36.20 -16.14
C LEU A 213 2.81 37.02 -17.34
N GLU A 214 3.04 38.33 -17.35
CA GLU A 214 2.57 39.22 -18.43
C GLU A 214 3.39 39.09 -19.72
N ARG A 215 4.65 38.64 -19.65
CA ARG A 215 5.47 38.30 -20.82
C ARG A 215 5.21 36.89 -21.35
N ALA A 216 4.89 35.92 -20.47
CA ALA A 216 4.78 34.51 -20.84
C ALA A 216 3.43 34.09 -21.47
N ASP A 217 2.33 34.80 -21.17
CA ASP A 217 0.94 34.40 -21.50
C ASP A 217 0.69 32.89 -21.26
N PRO A 218 0.86 32.42 -20.00
CA PRO A 218 0.87 31.00 -19.66
C PRO A 218 -0.52 30.38 -19.75
N GLN A 219 -0.56 29.12 -20.18
CA GLN A 219 -1.78 28.32 -20.34
C GLN A 219 -2.16 27.56 -19.06
N LEU A 220 -1.25 27.48 -18.11
CA LEU A 220 -1.37 26.78 -16.82
C LEU A 220 -0.45 27.45 -15.79
N LEU A 221 -0.88 27.50 -14.52
CA LEU A 221 0.00 27.67 -13.37
C LEU A 221 0.22 26.32 -12.69
N PHE A 222 1.46 25.90 -12.52
CA PHE A 222 1.83 24.66 -11.82
C PHE A 222 2.77 24.95 -10.64
N VAL A 223 2.35 24.60 -9.43
CA VAL A 223 3.12 24.82 -8.20
C VAL A 223 3.24 23.49 -7.46
N GLU A 224 4.43 23.14 -6.99
CA GLU A 224 4.58 21.99 -6.08
C GLU A 224 4.70 22.43 -4.61
N SER A 225 4.70 21.46 -3.70
CA SER A 225 5.11 21.62 -2.30
C SER A 225 6.61 21.88 -2.15
N ALA A 226 7.10 22.96 -2.75
CA ALA A 226 8.52 23.30 -2.84
C ALA A 226 9.06 23.86 -1.53
N TRP A 227 10.11 23.25 -0.99
CA TRP A 227 10.83 23.73 0.19
C TRP A 227 11.76 24.92 -0.10
N ARG A 228 12.22 25.07 -1.35
CA ARG A 228 13.18 26.10 -1.78
C ARG A 228 12.79 26.87 -3.04
N GLY A 229 12.25 26.17 -4.04
CA GLY A 229 11.95 26.75 -5.36
C GLY A 229 13.21 27.19 -6.12
N VAL A 230 13.02 27.82 -7.28
CA VAL A 230 14.10 28.35 -8.13
C VAL A 230 15.04 29.28 -7.34
N ASP A 231 16.35 29.05 -7.49
CA ASP A 231 17.45 29.77 -6.83
C ASP A 231 17.32 29.91 -5.29
N ASN A 232 16.52 29.05 -4.66
CA ASN A 232 16.12 29.09 -3.24
C ASN A 232 15.28 30.33 -2.85
N LEU A 233 14.76 31.09 -3.82
CA LEU A 233 14.00 32.34 -3.58
C LEU A 233 12.64 32.13 -2.89
N TRP A 234 12.13 30.89 -2.88
CA TRP A 234 10.89 30.50 -2.19
C TRP A 234 11.16 29.72 -0.89
N GLU A 235 12.38 29.78 -0.32
CA GLU A 235 12.77 28.98 0.85
C GLU A 235 11.80 29.09 2.04
N ASN A 236 11.22 27.94 2.40
CA ASN A 236 10.17 27.77 3.42
C ASN A 236 8.91 28.63 3.23
N ARG A 237 8.73 29.29 2.08
CA ARG A 237 7.61 30.24 1.86
C ARG A 237 6.30 29.53 1.50
N ILE A 238 6.32 28.56 0.60
CA ILE A 238 5.10 28.00 -0.04
C ILE A 238 4.09 27.45 0.98
N GLY A 239 4.54 26.67 1.97
CA GLY A 239 3.68 26.08 3.01
C GLY A 239 2.96 27.11 3.90
N HIS A 240 3.37 28.38 3.88
CA HIS A 240 2.75 29.48 4.63
C HIS A 240 1.76 30.31 3.79
N VAL A 241 1.60 30.01 2.49
CA VAL A 241 0.75 30.74 1.53
C VAL A 241 1.13 32.24 1.48
N PRO A 242 2.29 32.59 0.88
CA PRO A 242 2.81 33.96 0.90
C PRO A 242 1.94 34.91 0.07
N PRO A 243 1.92 36.23 0.37
CA PRO A 243 1.11 37.21 -0.37
C PRO A 243 1.31 37.18 -1.89
N GLU A 244 2.55 36.99 -2.34
CA GLU A 244 2.89 36.89 -3.76
C GLU A 244 2.21 35.68 -4.43
N LEU A 245 2.07 34.54 -3.74
CA LEU A 245 1.35 33.38 -4.27
C LEU A 245 -0.16 33.66 -4.36
N LEU A 246 -0.73 34.40 -3.41
CA LEU A 246 -2.14 34.82 -3.48
C LEU A 246 -2.39 35.78 -4.65
N ASP A 247 -1.46 36.70 -4.93
CA ASP A 247 -1.58 37.64 -6.05
C ASP A 247 -1.31 36.99 -7.42
N ILE A 248 -0.43 35.99 -7.50
CA ILE A 248 -0.28 35.09 -8.67
C ILE A 248 -1.62 34.37 -8.94
N LEU A 249 -2.21 33.74 -7.91
CA LEU A 249 -3.48 33.02 -8.04
C LEU A 249 -4.65 33.94 -8.46
N ARG A 250 -4.71 35.17 -7.92
CA ARG A 250 -5.64 36.23 -8.35
C ARG A 250 -5.43 36.58 -9.84
N TRP A 251 -4.19 36.79 -10.27
CA TRP A 251 -3.84 37.11 -11.66
C TRP A 251 -4.32 36.02 -12.64
N CYS A 252 -4.13 34.74 -12.28
CA CYS A 252 -4.61 33.58 -13.05
C CYS A 252 -6.14 33.52 -13.11
N ASN A 253 -6.81 33.65 -11.95
CA ASN A 253 -8.26 33.68 -11.80
C ASN A 253 -8.94 34.75 -12.69
N ASP A 254 -8.36 35.94 -12.79
CA ASP A 254 -8.92 37.07 -13.55
C ASP A 254 -8.72 36.94 -15.07
N ARG A 255 -7.77 36.09 -15.47
CA ARG A 255 -7.48 35.75 -16.87
C ARG A 255 -8.09 34.42 -17.32
N GLY A 256 -8.57 33.59 -16.39
CA GLY A 256 -9.10 32.25 -16.68
C GLY A 256 -8.00 31.20 -16.93
N VAL A 257 -6.79 31.43 -16.40
CA VAL A 257 -5.69 30.46 -16.43
C VAL A 257 -5.94 29.42 -15.33
N PRO A 258 -6.01 28.11 -15.64
CA PRO A 258 -6.18 27.06 -14.64
C PRO A 258 -4.95 26.94 -13.74
N THR A 259 -5.18 26.47 -12.51
CA THR A 259 -4.15 26.37 -11.48
C THR A 259 -4.08 24.93 -10.93
N ALA A 260 -2.87 24.37 -10.87
CA ALA A 260 -2.61 23.02 -10.38
C ALA A 260 -1.55 23.03 -9.25
N PHE A 261 -1.84 22.34 -8.14
CA PHE A 261 -0.90 22.14 -7.04
C PHE A 261 -0.48 20.67 -6.92
N TRP A 262 0.82 20.38 -6.80
CA TRP A 262 1.34 19.03 -6.55
C TRP A 262 2.01 18.93 -5.18
N ASN A 263 1.40 18.20 -4.24
CA ASN A 263 2.10 17.82 -3.02
C ASN A 263 2.91 16.55 -3.27
N LYS A 264 4.23 16.73 -3.43
CA LYS A 264 5.22 15.65 -3.61
C LYS A 264 5.84 15.16 -2.29
N GLU A 265 5.37 15.71 -1.17
CA GLU A 265 5.88 15.45 0.18
C GLU A 265 4.83 14.68 1.03
N ASP A 266 3.73 14.25 0.40
CA ASP A 266 2.71 13.38 0.98
C ASP A 266 3.21 11.94 1.15
N PRO A 267 2.80 11.22 2.21
CA PRO A 267 1.77 11.63 3.19
C PRO A 267 2.33 12.50 4.34
N VAL A 268 3.65 12.57 4.50
CA VAL A 268 4.34 13.17 5.67
C VAL A 268 4.03 14.65 5.87
N HIS A 269 3.73 15.38 4.80
CA HIS A 269 3.48 16.81 4.83
C HIS A 269 2.08 17.24 4.33
N PHE A 270 1.11 16.32 4.34
CA PHE A 270 -0.32 16.60 4.07
C PHE A 270 -0.81 17.84 4.83
N SER A 271 -0.78 17.81 6.16
CA SER A 271 -1.25 18.92 7.01
C SER A 271 -0.42 20.21 6.89
N THR A 272 0.81 20.14 6.37
CA THR A 272 1.62 21.33 6.04
C THR A 272 1.02 22.05 4.83
N PHE A 273 0.80 21.33 3.73
CA PHE A 273 0.47 21.91 2.43
C PHE A 273 -1.03 21.91 2.09
N LEU A 274 -1.89 21.26 2.87
CA LEU A 274 -3.36 21.27 2.70
C LEU A 274 -3.95 22.69 2.55
N ASN A 275 -3.37 23.66 3.27
CA ASN A 275 -3.75 25.08 3.19
C ASN A 275 -3.40 25.71 1.84
N VAL A 276 -2.28 25.29 1.25
CA VAL A 276 -1.84 25.70 -0.09
C VAL A 276 -2.74 25.06 -1.14
N ALA A 277 -2.94 23.74 -1.04
CA ALA A 277 -3.81 22.95 -1.92
C ALA A 277 -5.22 23.53 -2.04
N SER A 278 -5.79 24.05 -0.93
CA SER A 278 -7.12 24.71 -0.89
C SER A 278 -7.27 25.99 -1.73
N ARG A 279 -6.21 26.44 -2.41
CA ARG A 279 -6.21 27.67 -3.23
C ARG A 279 -6.14 27.45 -4.74
N PHE A 280 -6.15 26.18 -5.21
CA PHE A 280 -5.95 25.81 -6.62
C PHE A 280 -7.20 25.13 -7.23
N ASP A 281 -7.34 25.15 -8.56
CA ASP A 281 -8.43 24.47 -9.27
C ASP A 281 -8.32 22.94 -9.12
N HIS A 282 -7.09 22.41 -9.20
CA HIS A 282 -6.79 20.97 -9.14
C HIS A 282 -5.64 20.68 -8.17
N VAL A 283 -5.73 19.55 -7.47
CA VAL A 283 -4.70 19.07 -6.53
C VAL A 283 -4.20 17.70 -6.97
N PHE A 284 -2.89 17.50 -6.91
CA PHE A 284 -2.19 16.25 -7.21
C PHE A 284 -1.38 15.84 -5.99
N THR A 285 -1.30 14.54 -5.69
CA THR A 285 -0.55 14.00 -4.54
C THR A 285 0.33 12.81 -4.94
N THR A 286 1.47 12.62 -4.28
CA THR A 286 2.29 11.40 -4.40
C THR A 286 1.71 10.18 -3.69
N ASP A 287 0.75 10.35 -2.78
CA ASP A 287 0.13 9.25 -2.04
C ASP A 287 -1.36 9.06 -2.37
N ILE A 288 -1.70 7.91 -2.96
CA ILE A 288 -3.05 7.48 -3.27
C ILE A 288 -3.98 7.47 -2.03
N GLU A 289 -3.45 7.16 -0.84
CA GLU A 289 -4.22 7.14 0.41
C GLU A 289 -4.68 8.54 0.84
N MET A 290 -4.00 9.60 0.38
CA MET A 290 -4.35 10.99 0.69
C MET A 290 -5.49 11.52 -0.21
N ILE A 291 -5.87 10.84 -1.29
CA ILE A 291 -6.91 11.31 -2.21
C ILE A 291 -8.27 11.48 -1.51
N PRO A 292 -8.79 10.48 -0.76
CA PRO A 292 -9.97 10.67 0.08
C PRO A 292 -9.81 11.80 1.10
N ALA A 293 -8.64 11.92 1.74
CA ALA A 293 -8.39 12.94 2.76
C ALA A 293 -8.48 14.36 2.16
N TYR A 294 -7.88 14.59 0.98
CA TYR A 294 -8.04 15.83 0.23
C TYR A 294 -9.47 16.03 -0.26
N ARG A 295 -10.15 15.03 -0.85
CA ARG A 295 -11.54 15.18 -1.32
C ARG A 295 -12.47 15.59 -0.17
N THR A 296 -12.26 15.01 1.02
CA THR A 296 -12.99 15.34 2.27
C THR A 296 -12.68 16.74 2.79
N ALA A 297 -11.41 17.16 2.74
CA ALA A 297 -10.97 18.46 3.27
C ALA A 297 -11.22 19.63 2.30
N LEU A 298 -11.16 19.39 0.99
CA LEU A 298 -11.33 20.42 -0.05
C LEU A 298 -12.77 20.53 -0.56
N GLY A 299 -13.62 19.53 -0.26
CA GLY A 299 -15.03 19.51 -0.68
C GLY A 299 -15.22 19.34 -2.19
N HIS A 300 -14.25 18.75 -2.90
CA HIS A 300 -14.33 18.54 -4.35
C HIS A 300 -13.47 17.38 -4.87
N ASP A 301 -13.92 16.72 -5.94
CA ASP A 301 -13.26 15.52 -6.47
C ASP A 301 -12.08 15.78 -7.42
N ARG A 302 -11.72 17.05 -7.67
CA ARG A 302 -10.57 17.49 -8.50
C ARG A 302 -9.22 17.27 -7.79
N VAL A 303 -9.05 16.07 -7.29
CA VAL A 303 -7.90 15.55 -6.55
C VAL A 303 -7.46 14.28 -7.26
N TRP A 304 -6.17 14.20 -7.59
CA TRP A 304 -5.62 13.17 -8.47
C TRP A 304 -4.31 12.59 -7.92
N LEU A 305 -3.97 11.39 -8.37
CA LEU A 305 -2.66 10.79 -8.12
C LEU A 305 -1.63 11.37 -9.09
N MET A 306 -0.44 11.74 -8.62
CA MET A 306 0.72 11.99 -9.49
C MET A 306 1.99 11.49 -8.79
N PRO A 307 2.44 10.25 -9.08
CA PRO A 307 3.66 9.71 -8.52
C PRO A 307 4.89 10.40 -9.12
N PHE A 308 6.07 10.16 -8.56
CA PHE A 308 7.32 10.56 -9.21
C PHE A 308 7.49 9.94 -10.61
N ALA A 309 8.43 10.53 -11.36
CA ALA A 309 8.79 10.15 -12.71
C ALA A 309 10.31 10.27 -12.92
N ALA A 310 10.82 9.56 -13.93
CA ALA A 310 12.14 9.78 -14.50
C ALA A 310 12.06 10.76 -15.69
N GLN A 311 13.17 11.45 -15.99
CA GLN A 311 13.33 12.26 -17.20
C GLN A 311 14.31 11.55 -18.14
N PRO A 312 13.83 10.89 -19.22
CA PRO A 312 14.65 10.01 -20.05
C PRO A 312 15.88 10.66 -20.68
N LEU A 313 15.85 11.96 -21.03
CA LEU A 313 17.02 12.65 -21.58
C LEU A 313 18.20 12.72 -20.58
N ARG A 314 17.91 12.68 -19.27
CA ARG A 314 18.93 12.61 -18.21
C ARG A 314 19.15 11.18 -17.71
N HIS A 315 18.09 10.39 -17.60
CA HIS A 315 18.10 9.03 -17.04
C HIS A 315 17.85 8.01 -18.15
N ASN A 316 18.94 7.50 -18.73
CA ASN A 316 18.91 6.57 -19.84
C ASN A 316 20.04 5.53 -19.71
N PRO A 317 19.93 4.37 -20.39
CA PRO A 317 20.91 3.30 -20.28
C PRO A 317 22.23 3.56 -21.03
N ILE A 318 22.34 4.69 -21.76
CA ILE A 318 23.50 5.04 -22.59
C ILE A 318 24.75 5.22 -21.71
N VAL A 319 25.79 4.43 -22.01
CA VAL A 319 27.07 4.41 -21.31
C VAL A 319 28.25 4.50 -22.28
N ASN A 320 29.27 5.26 -21.91
CA ASN A 320 30.50 5.43 -22.71
C ASN A 320 31.57 4.36 -22.40
N ALA A 321 31.30 3.47 -21.44
CA ALA A 321 32.22 2.44 -20.95
C ALA A 321 31.41 1.26 -20.36
N PRO A 322 32.03 0.07 -20.18
CA PRO A 322 31.39 -1.04 -19.47
C PRO A 322 30.95 -0.66 -18.05
N ARG A 323 29.81 -1.20 -17.61
CA ARG A 323 29.28 -0.97 -16.26
C ARG A 323 30.11 -1.67 -15.20
N LYS A 324 30.17 -1.06 -14.02
CA LYS A 324 30.79 -1.60 -12.80
C LYS A 324 29.84 -2.63 -12.19
N THR A 325 30.26 -3.89 -12.11
CA THR A 325 29.62 -4.95 -11.32
C THR A 325 29.83 -4.69 -9.82
N ALA A 326 29.09 -3.71 -9.32
CA ALA A 326 29.13 -3.16 -7.98
C ALA A 326 27.79 -2.46 -7.69
N MET A 327 27.52 -2.18 -6.42
CA MET A 327 26.33 -1.43 -5.99
C MET A 327 26.70 0.00 -5.56
N MET A 328 25.99 1.00 -6.06
CA MET A 328 26.18 2.40 -5.67
C MET A 328 25.07 2.91 -4.73
N PHE A 329 25.38 3.87 -3.86
CA PHE A 329 24.39 4.61 -3.07
C PHE A 329 24.69 6.10 -3.03
N ALA A 330 24.03 6.89 -3.89
CA ALA A 330 24.03 8.35 -3.78
C ALA A 330 22.92 8.81 -2.81
N GLY A 331 23.27 9.11 -1.56
CA GLY A 331 22.29 9.27 -0.48
C GLY A 331 22.83 9.95 0.78
N ALA A 332 22.12 9.77 1.90
CA ALA A 332 22.46 10.37 3.19
C ALA A 332 22.04 9.44 4.34
N PHE A 333 22.73 9.54 5.47
CA PHE A 333 22.29 8.98 6.75
C PHE A 333 21.32 9.97 7.44
N TYR A 334 20.41 9.46 8.28
CA TYR A 334 19.42 10.30 8.97
C TYR A 334 19.16 9.76 10.37
N ARG A 335 19.78 10.33 11.41
CA ARG A 335 19.66 9.86 12.80
C ARG A 335 18.22 9.84 13.32
N ARG A 336 17.33 10.66 12.74
CA ARG A 336 15.88 10.70 13.04
C ARG A 336 15.05 9.52 12.51
N TYR A 337 15.61 8.67 11.64
CA TYR A 337 14.90 7.54 11.02
C TYR A 337 15.57 6.20 11.37
N PRO A 338 15.43 5.72 12.63
CA PRO A 338 16.15 4.54 13.12
C PRO A 338 15.77 3.24 12.40
N GLU A 339 14.53 3.09 11.93
CA GLU A 339 14.13 1.92 11.13
C GLU A 339 14.90 1.88 9.80
N ARG A 340 14.80 2.93 8.98
CA ARG A 340 15.55 3.05 7.71
C ARG A 340 17.06 2.84 7.86
N ASN A 341 17.64 3.23 9.00
CA ASN A 341 19.07 3.02 9.26
C ASN A 341 19.36 1.54 9.59
N ARG A 342 18.48 0.84 10.30
CA ARG A 342 18.55 -0.63 10.45
C ARG A 342 18.39 -1.32 9.10
N ASP A 343 17.44 -0.89 8.27
CA ASP A 343 17.26 -1.45 6.92
C ASP A 343 18.55 -1.27 6.07
N LEU A 344 19.25 -0.14 6.22
CA LEU A 344 20.56 0.10 5.60
C LEU A 344 21.67 -0.81 6.17
N GLU A 345 21.68 -1.04 7.48
CA GLU A 345 22.64 -1.92 8.17
C GLU A 345 22.46 -3.38 7.70
N GLU A 346 21.21 -3.88 7.68
CA GLU A 346 20.82 -5.20 7.15
C GLU A 346 21.24 -5.39 5.68
N LEU A 347 20.81 -4.48 4.80
CA LEU A 347 21.09 -4.59 3.36
C LEU A 347 22.59 -4.51 3.03
N VAL A 348 23.35 -3.67 3.74
CA VAL A 348 24.81 -3.58 3.54
C VAL A 348 25.51 -4.80 4.11
N ALA A 349 25.10 -5.32 5.28
CA ALA A 349 25.67 -6.55 5.84
C ALA A 349 25.42 -7.77 4.94
N GLY A 350 24.23 -7.88 4.35
CA GLY A 350 23.88 -8.96 3.42
C GLY A 350 24.57 -8.88 2.06
N VAL A 351 24.68 -7.69 1.47
CA VAL A 351 25.17 -7.53 0.08
C VAL A 351 26.69 -7.33 -0.03
N ALA A 352 27.35 -6.71 0.96
CA ALA A 352 28.79 -6.45 0.91
C ALA A 352 29.69 -7.70 0.75
N PRO A 353 29.34 -8.90 1.24
CA PRO A 353 30.08 -10.13 0.95
C PRO A 353 30.00 -10.61 -0.51
N ILE A 354 29.09 -10.06 -1.32
CA ILE A 354 28.82 -10.51 -2.71
C ILE A 354 29.24 -9.44 -3.72
N LEU A 355 28.97 -8.16 -3.44
CA LEU A 355 29.28 -7.04 -4.32
C LEU A 355 29.98 -5.90 -3.56
N LYS A 356 30.93 -5.25 -4.24
CA LYS A 356 31.51 -3.99 -3.76
C LYS A 356 30.42 -2.92 -3.65
N ILE A 357 30.38 -2.22 -2.52
CA ILE A 357 29.47 -1.09 -2.28
C ILE A 357 30.25 0.23 -2.29
N ASP A 358 29.76 1.20 -3.06
CA ASP A 358 30.30 2.56 -3.15
C ASP A 358 29.24 3.59 -2.71
N ILE A 359 29.47 4.27 -1.60
CA ILE A 359 28.57 5.29 -1.04
C ILE A 359 29.05 6.69 -1.44
N PHE A 360 28.15 7.49 -2.00
CA PHE A 360 28.34 8.91 -2.24
C PHE A 360 27.44 9.68 -1.26
N ASP A 361 28.05 10.27 -0.24
CA ASP A 361 27.34 10.96 0.84
C ASP A 361 27.00 12.40 0.43
N ARG A 362 25.71 12.71 0.36
CA ARG A 362 25.19 14.05 0.08
C ARG A 362 25.60 15.09 1.13
N ASN A 363 25.95 14.67 2.34
CA ASN A 363 26.30 15.51 3.47
C ASN A 363 27.76 15.34 3.93
N PHE A 364 28.64 14.85 3.05
CA PHE A 364 30.04 14.47 3.37
C PHE A 364 30.83 15.56 4.12
N ASP A 365 30.68 16.82 3.71
CA ASP A 365 31.38 17.98 4.31
C ASP A 365 30.61 18.61 5.49
N SER A 366 29.50 18.01 5.94
CA SER A 366 28.67 18.53 7.03
C SER A 366 29.22 18.16 8.41
N SER A 367 29.23 19.14 9.32
CA SER A 367 29.57 18.93 10.73
C SER A 367 28.37 18.53 11.61
N ASP A 368 27.18 18.31 11.03
CA ASP A 368 25.98 17.95 11.77
C ASP A 368 25.85 16.42 12.00
N ASP A 369 26.02 16.01 13.27
CA ASP A 369 25.88 14.65 13.80
C ASP A 369 24.50 13.99 13.57
N ASN A 370 23.49 14.72 13.06
CA ASN A 370 22.21 14.15 12.63
C ASN A 370 22.29 13.47 11.25
N TYR A 371 23.30 13.81 10.44
CA TYR A 371 23.42 13.38 9.04
C TYR A 371 24.69 12.59 8.73
N ARG A 372 25.70 12.60 9.61
CA ARG A 372 26.94 11.84 9.43
C ARG A 372 26.70 10.33 9.50
N PHE A 373 27.30 9.57 8.59
CA PHE A 373 27.32 8.10 8.66
C PHE A 373 28.17 7.59 9.85
N PRO A 374 27.86 6.41 10.42
CA PRO A 374 28.72 5.73 11.39
C PRO A 374 30.10 5.38 10.80
N ASP A 375 31.15 5.35 11.63
CA ASP A 375 32.53 5.12 11.19
C ASP A 375 32.76 3.77 10.47
N SER A 376 31.91 2.77 10.74
CA SER A 376 31.90 1.48 10.03
C SER A 376 31.67 1.61 8.52
N TYR A 377 30.99 2.67 8.06
CA TYR A 377 30.74 2.93 6.64
C TYR A 377 31.91 3.64 5.93
N ARG A 378 32.91 4.14 6.67
CA ARG A 378 34.03 4.91 6.11
C ARG A 378 34.80 4.20 4.98
N PRO A 379 35.00 2.86 4.99
CA PRO A 379 35.62 2.14 3.87
C PRO A 379 34.75 2.08 2.59
N LEU A 380 33.44 2.32 2.70
CA LEU A 380 32.49 2.29 1.58
C LEU A 380 32.29 3.68 0.93
N ILE A 381 32.56 4.76 1.67
CA ILE A 381 32.35 6.14 1.21
C ILE A 381 33.39 6.55 0.16
N ARG A 382 32.96 7.34 -0.83
CA ARG A 382 33.76 7.85 -1.97
C ARG A 382 33.78 9.38 -2.08
N GLY A 383 33.30 10.08 -1.05
CA GLY A 383 33.05 11.52 -1.07
C GLY A 383 31.60 11.83 -1.41
N THR A 384 31.37 12.97 -2.08
CA THR A 384 30.04 13.45 -2.49
C THR A 384 29.91 13.57 -4.01
N LEU A 385 28.69 13.76 -4.50
CA LEU A 385 28.38 14.07 -5.90
C LEU A 385 27.50 15.31 -5.97
N SER A 386 27.84 16.25 -6.87
CA SER A 386 26.93 17.34 -7.22
C SER A 386 25.66 16.77 -7.89
N PRO A 387 24.50 17.47 -7.81
CA PRO A 387 23.24 16.97 -8.38
C PRO A 387 23.35 16.54 -9.85
N ASP A 388 24.10 17.29 -10.66
CA ASP A 388 24.32 16.97 -12.07
C ASP A 388 25.21 15.74 -12.29
N LEU A 389 26.04 15.30 -11.34
CA LEU A 389 26.86 14.09 -11.48
C LEU A 389 26.15 12.81 -11.00
N VAL A 390 25.11 12.91 -10.16
CA VAL A 390 24.36 11.76 -9.64
C VAL A 390 23.82 10.88 -10.78
N HIS A 391 23.25 11.51 -11.81
CA HIS A 391 22.64 10.81 -12.94
C HIS A 391 23.64 10.16 -13.91
N HIS A 392 24.93 10.52 -13.84
CA HIS A 392 26.02 9.78 -14.51
C HIS A 392 26.39 8.55 -13.70
N ALA A 393 26.59 8.72 -12.38
CA ALA A 393 26.92 7.62 -11.48
C ALA A 393 25.84 6.53 -11.45
N TYR A 394 24.56 6.87 -11.66
CA TYR A 394 23.49 5.86 -11.85
C TYR A 394 23.75 4.94 -13.05
N ARG A 395 24.28 5.44 -14.19
CA ARG A 395 24.50 4.62 -15.42
C ARG A 395 25.78 3.78 -15.34
N GLU A 396 26.78 4.24 -14.61
CA GLU A 396 28.09 3.58 -14.53
C GLU A 396 28.06 2.24 -13.76
N TYR A 397 27.02 1.97 -12.97
CA TYR A 397 26.91 0.78 -12.13
C TYR A 397 25.83 -0.17 -12.67
N GLU A 398 25.93 -1.44 -12.30
CA GLU A 398 24.89 -2.43 -12.61
C GLU A 398 23.76 -2.44 -11.58
N TYR A 399 24.08 -2.11 -10.33
CA TYR A 399 23.17 -2.15 -9.17
C TYR A 399 23.16 -0.80 -8.44
N GLY A 400 22.00 -0.40 -7.94
CA GLY A 400 21.82 0.81 -7.14
C GLY A 400 20.99 0.55 -5.88
N LEU A 401 21.50 0.99 -4.73
CA LEU A 401 20.81 0.89 -3.45
C LEU A 401 19.76 2.00 -3.32
N ASN A 402 18.58 1.66 -2.81
CA ASN A 402 17.54 2.60 -2.45
C ASN A 402 17.06 2.41 -1.00
N LEU A 403 16.68 3.51 -0.36
CA LEU A 403 16.14 3.51 1.01
C LEU A 403 14.97 4.49 1.12
N ASN A 404 13.79 3.94 1.36
CA ASN A 404 12.55 4.66 1.60
C ASN A 404 12.40 4.96 3.09
N SER A 405 11.92 6.17 3.42
CA SER A 405 11.52 6.52 4.81
C SER A 405 10.01 6.36 5.05
N VAL A 406 9.24 6.18 3.97
CA VAL A 406 7.81 5.88 3.96
C VAL A 406 7.65 4.49 3.34
N LYS A 407 7.34 3.49 4.17
CA LYS A 407 7.27 2.08 3.75
C LYS A 407 5.83 1.61 3.50
N GLN A 408 4.87 2.21 4.21
CA GLN A 408 3.44 1.81 4.26
C GLN A 408 2.52 2.53 3.24
N SER A 409 3.04 3.51 2.50
CA SER A 409 2.26 4.23 1.48
C SER A 409 1.92 3.33 0.29
N GLY A 410 0.74 3.53 -0.31
CA GLY A 410 0.34 2.82 -1.52
C GLY A 410 1.13 3.24 -2.77
N THR A 411 1.70 4.45 -2.80
CA THR A 411 2.39 4.99 -3.99
C THR A 411 3.60 5.89 -3.73
N MET A 412 3.83 6.37 -2.50
CA MET A 412 4.99 7.22 -2.18
C MET A 412 6.25 6.38 -1.90
N PHE A 413 7.31 6.66 -2.64
CA PHE A 413 8.67 6.12 -2.45
C PHE A 413 9.71 7.08 -3.04
N ALA A 414 11.00 6.80 -2.83
CA ALA A 414 12.07 7.68 -3.32
C ALA A 414 12.20 7.64 -4.86
N ARG A 415 12.16 8.81 -5.52
CA ARG A 415 12.29 8.96 -6.98
C ARG A 415 13.50 8.24 -7.61
N ARG A 416 14.58 8.02 -6.85
CA ARG A 416 15.75 7.20 -7.20
C ARG A 416 15.38 5.85 -7.83
N VAL A 417 14.31 5.19 -7.38
CA VAL A 417 13.86 3.89 -7.93
C VAL A 417 13.63 4.01 -9.45
N LEU A 418 12.92 5.05 -9.87
CA LEU A 418 12.64 5.35 -11.27
C LEU A 418 13.88 5.83 -12.02
N GLU A 419 14.67 6.70 -11.39
CA GLU A 419 15.91 7.25 -11.97
C GLU A 419 16.92 6.14 -12.29
N LEU A 420 17.10 5.15 -11.39
CA LEU A 420 17.96 3.99 -11.59
C LEU A 420 17.45 3.06 -12.71
N MET A 421 16.16 2.70 -12.69
CA MET A 421 15.59 1.80 -13.71
C MET A 421 15.63 2.43 -15.11
N ALA A 422 15.33 3.74 -15.23
CA ALA A 422 15.52 4.49 -16.48
C ALA A 422 16.99 4.56 -16.91
N SER A 423 17.93 4.66 -15.96
CA SER A 423 19.37 4.52 -16.21
C SER A 423 19.84 3.08 -16.49
N GLY A 424 18.94 2.09 -16.61
CA GLY A 424 19.29 0.69 -16.89
C GLY A 424 19.99 -0.02 -15.72
N THR A 425 19.69 0.39 -14.49
CA THR A 425 20.41 -0.03 -13.27
C THR A 425 19.44 -0.71 -12.31
N LEU A 426 19.78 -1.93 -11.88
CA LEU A 426 18.91 -2.77 -11.06
C LEU A 426 18.79 -2.22 -9.64
N VAL A 427 17.57 -2.14 -9.12
CA VAL A 427 17.30 -1.54 -7.80
C VAL A 427 17.26 -2.62 -6.73
N ILE A 428 18.13 -2.45 -5.73
CA ILE A 428 18.09 -3.18 -4.45
C ILE A 428 17.71 -2.17 -3.37
N GLY A 429 16.86 -2.50 -2.40
CA GLY A 429 16.48 -1.58 -1.35
C GLY A 429 15.53 -2.16 -0.31
N ASN A 430 15.18 -1.34 0.68
CA ASN A 430 14.28 -1.74 1.77
C ASN A 430 12.85 -1.96 1.26
N TYR A 431 12.03 -2.66 2.06
CA TYR A 431 10.63 -2.88 1.73
C TYR A 431 9.89 -1.55 1.61
N SER A 432 9.12 -1.40 0.54
CA SER A 432 8.15 -0.33 0.40
C SER A 432 6.96 -0.82 -0.40
N ARG A 433 5.79 -0.75 0.21
CA ARG A 433 4.50 -1.07 -0.40
C ARG A 433 4.30 -0.32 -1.72
N GLY A 434 4.73 0.94 -1.81
CA GLY A 434 4.66 1.73 -3.05
C GLY A 434 5.63 1.28 -4.16
N VAL A 435 6.83 0.80 -3.81
CA VAL A 435 7.79 0.21 -4.78
C VAL A 435 7.24 -1.13 -5.29
N ARG A 436 6.85 -2.01 -4.36
CA ARG A 436 6.17 -3.28 -4.68
C ARG A 436 4.90 -3.01 -5.48
N ALA A 437 4.19 -1.90 -5.23
CA ALA A 437 2.98 -1.51 -5.93
C ALA A 437 3.18 -1.29 -7.44
N MET A 438 4.16 -0.47 -7.81
CA MET A 438 4.37 -0.09 -9.22
C MET A 438 5.26 -1.07 -9.99
N PHE A 439 6.12 -1.83 -9.31
CA PHE A 439 7.19 -2.59 -9.99
C PHE A 439 7.28 -4.08 -9.65
N GLY A 440 6.59 -4.56 -8.62
CA GLY A 440 6.52 -6.00 -8.33
C GLY A 440 7.88 -6.65 -8.04
N GLU A 441 8.37 -7.48 -8.97
CA GLU A 441 9.67 -8.16 -8.91
C GLU A 441 10.77 -7.50 -9.76
N LEU A 442 10.47 -6.40 -10.48
CA LEU A 442 11.47 -5.60 -11.22
C LEU A 442 12.50 -4.91 -10.30
N THR A 443 12.24 -4.92 -8.98
CA THR A 443 13.11 -4.37 -7.94
C THR A 443 13.21 -5.35 -6.78
N THR A 444 14.39 -5.51 -6.18
CA THR A 444 14.53 -6.19 -4.88
C THR A 444 14.17 -5.19 -3.78
N SER A 445 13.01 -5.35 -3.15
CA SER A 445 12.49 -4.45 -2.10
C SER A 445 12.13 -5.27 -0.86
N VAL A 446 13.13 -5.51 -0.02
CA VAL A 446 13.11 -6.45 1.13
C VAL A 446 13.82 -5.81 2.32
N ASP A 447 13.42 -6.13 3.56
CA ASP A 447 14.02 -5.51 4.75
C ASP A 447 15.20 -6.31 5.35
N ILE A 448 15.42 -7.55 4.91
CA ILE A 448 16.35 -8.49 5.56
C ILE A 448 17.59 -8.72 4.69
N GLY A 449 18.77 -8.65 5.30
CA GLY A 449 20.05 -8.82 4.59
C GLY A 449 20.20 -10.19 3.92
N GLU A 450 19.67 -11.25 4.53
CA GLU A 450 19.73 -12.64 4.01
C GLU A 450 18.98 -12.81 2.67
N GLU A 451 17.76 -12.27 2.55
CA GLU A 451 16.96 -12.37 1.32
C GLU A 451 17.53 -11.46 0.22
N ALA A 452 18.00 -10.26 0.58
CA ALA A 452 18.75 -9.41 -0.36
C ALA A 452 20.03 -10.10 -0.86
N ALA A 453 20.77 -10.78 0.02
CA ALA A 453 21.95 -11.55 -0.33
C ALA A 453 21.63 -12.74 -1.24
N LYS A 454 20.49 -13.41 -1.04
CA LYS A 454 19.98 -14.46 -1.93
C LYS A 454 19.66 -13.91 -3.32
N ARG A 455 18.81 -12.88 -3.41
CA ARG A 455 18.37 -12.31 -4.69
C ARG A 455 19.51 -11.65 -5.47
N VAL A 456 20.49 -11.03 -4.80
CA VAL A 456 21.71 -10.51 -5.45
C VAL A 456 22.60 -11.63 -5.97
N ARG A 457 22.74 -12.77 -5.27
CA ARG A 457 23.48 -13.93 -5.78
C ARG A 457 22.86 -14.47 -7.07
N GLU A 458 21.54 -14.63 -7.11
CA GLU A 458 20.79 -15.06 -8.31
C GLU A 458 21.06 -14.16 -9.52
N LEU A 459 21.04 -12.83 -9.32
CA LEU A 459 21.30 -11.84 -10.38
C LEU A 459 22.77 -11.82 -10.83
N VAL A 460 23.72 -12.10 -9.93
CA VAL A 460 25.15 -12.15 -10.25
C VAL A 460 25.54 -13.47 -10.94
N SER A 461 24.88 -14.59 -10.61
CA SER A 461 25.12 -15.89 -11.26
C SER A 461 24.52 -16.00 -12.66
N GLU A 462 23.45 -15.23 -12.97
CA GLU A 462 22.72 -15.32 -14.24
C GLU A 462 22.70 -13.98 -15.03
N PRO A 463 23.80 -13.60 -15.71
CA PRO A 463 23.91 -12.30 -16.39
C PRO A 463 22.87 -12.03 -17.47
N LEU A 464 22.36 -13.08 -18.15
CA LEU A 464 21.29 -12.94 -19.14
C LEU A 464 19.95 -12.60 -18.45
N SER A 465 19.64 -13.26 -17.33
CA SER A 465 18.46 -12.98 -16.51
C SER A 465 18.51 -11.60 -15.87
N ALA A 466 19.69 -11.15 -15.41
CA ALA A 466 19.88 -9.77 -14.92
C ALA A 466 19.67 -8.73 -16.02
N ARG A 467 20.15 -8.99 -17.25
CA ARG A 467 19.85 -8.14 -18.44
C ARG A 467 18.37 -8.17 -18.81
N ARG A 468 17.70 -9.33 -18.72
CA ARG A 468 16.27 -9.48 -18.97
C ARG A 468 15.46 -8.62 -18.00
N LEU A 469 15.74 -8.73 -16.70
CA LEU A 469 15.10 -7.93 -15.66
C LEU A 469 15.31 -6.43 -15.86
N ARG A 470 16.55 -6.03 -16.22
CA ARG A 470 16.92 -4.66 -16.58
C ARG A 470 16.10 -4.13 -17.76
N GLN A 471 15.89 -4.93 -18.80
CA GLN A 471 15.10 -4.53 -19.97
C GLN A 471 13.62 -4.31 -19.62
N VAL A 472 13.00 -5.19 -18.84
CA VAL A 472 11.59 -5.01 -18.44
C VAL A 472 11.43 -3.83 -17.47
N ALA A 473 12.39 -3.61 -16.56
CA ALA A 473 12.42 -2.45 -15.68
C ALA A 473 12.55 -1.13 -16.46
N LEU A 474 13.41 -1.11 -17.49
CA LEU A 474 13.58 0.03 -18.40
C LEU A 474 12.29 0.30 -19.20
N ARG A 475 11.72 -0.73 -19.84
CA ARG A 475 10.43 -0.65 -20.57
C ARG A 475 9.34 -0.07 -19.68
N LYS A 476 9.17 -0.61 -18.47
CA LYS A 476 8.17 -0.18 -17.49
C LYS A 476 8.27 1.31 -17.20
N VAL A 477 9.48 1.82 -16.94
CA VAL A 477 9.67 3.25 -16.64
C VAL A 477 9.52 4.13 -17.88
N LEU A 478 10.04 3.72 -19.03
CA LEU A 478 9.94 4.49 -20.26
C LEU A 478 8.52 4.53 -20.85
N GLN A 479 7.67 3.52 -20.59
CA GLN A 479 6.29 3.46 -21.08
C GLN A 479 5.30 4.21 -20.17
N GLU A 480 5.53 4.21 -18.85
CA GLU A 480 4.51 4.64 -17.88
C GLU A 480 5.00 5.69 -16.86
N HIS A 481 6.30 5.81 -16.61
CA HIS A 481 6.84 6.62 -15.51
C HIS A 481 7.80 7.73 -15.95
N THR A 482 7.58 8.32 -17.12
CA THR A 482 8.31 9.52 -17.57
C THR A 482 7.59 10.82 -17.14
N TYR A 483 8.30 11.96 -17.17
CA TYR A 483 7.67 13.26 -16.94
C TYR A 483 6.66 13.62 -18.04
N GLU A 484 6.91 13.23 -19.29
CA GLU A 484 5.93 13.31 -20.40
C GLU A 484 4.57 12.70 -20.00
N ASP A 485 4.59 11.48 -19.46
CA ASP A 485 3.38 10.75 -19.02
C ASP A 485 2.65 11.45 -17.85
N ARG A 486 3.40 12.06 -16.90
CA ARG A 486 2.83 12.83 -15.78
C ARG A 486 2.15 14.10 -16.25
N LEU A 487 2.83 14.84 -17.13
CA LEU A 487 2.40 16.13 -17.62
C LEU A 487 1.22 15.98 -18.61
N GLU A 488 1.17 14.90 -19.38
CA GLU A 488 -0.02 14.55 -20.17
C GLU A 488 -1.20 14.13 -19.29
N TYR A 489 -0.98 13.31 -18.25
CA TYR A 489 -2.04 12.99 -17.30
C TYR A 489 -2.60 14.26 -16.62
N LEU A 490 -1.73 15.14 -16.12
CA LEU A 490 -2.09 16.45 -15.57
C LEU A 490 -2.90 17.26 -16.61
N ARG A 491 -2.40 17.37 -17.85
CA ARG A 491 -3.08 18.08 -18.94
C ARG A 491 -4.46 17.51 -19.24
N SER A 492 -4.62 16.19 -19.27
CA SER A 492 -5.93 15.53 -19.46
C SER A 492 -6.92 15.92 -18.35
N ARG A 493 -6.48 15.93 -17.08
CA ARG A 493 -7.30 16.23 -15.91
C ARG A 493 -7.67 17.72 -15.80
N VAL A 494 -6.83 18.62 -16.30
CA VAL A 494 -7.13 20.06 -16.46
C VAL A 494 -8.07 20.34 -17.65
N LEU A 495 -7.95 19.56 -18.74
CA LEU A 495 -8.80 19.69 -19.93
C LEU A 495 -10.14 18.95 -19.85
N GLY A 496 -10.36 18.10 -18.83
CA GLY A 496 -11.55 17.26 -18.73
C GLY A 496 -11.59 16.13 -19.77
N ARG A 497 -10.43 15.53 -20.08
CA ARG A 497 -10.23 14.47 -21.07
C ARG A 497 -9.86 13.15 -20.41
N GLU A 498 -10.14 12.04 -21.09
CA GLU A 498 -9.56 10.74 -20.75
C GLU A 498 -8.04 10.73 -21.01
N TYR A 499 -7.33 9.82 -20.34
CA TYR A 499 -5.89 9.62 -20.48
C TYR A 499 -5.64 8.24 -21.10
N SER A 500 -5.04 8.20 -22.29
CA SER A 500 -4.81 6.97 -23.06
C SER A 500 -3.52 6.23 -22.74
N GLY A 501 -2.58 6.89 -22.05
CA GLY A 501 -1.18 6.45 -21.95
C GLY A 501 -0.42 6.55 -23.27
N TYR A 502 0.89 6.27 -23.22
CA TYR A 502 1.75 6.20 -24.40
C TYR A 502 1.47 4.90 -25.19
N ARG A 503 0.90 5.06 -26.39
CA ARG A 503 0.56 3.97 -27.33
C ARG A 503 0.84 4.43 -28.77
N PRO A 504 2.11 4.44 -29.21
CA PRO A 504 2.46 4.92 -30.54
C PRO A 504 1.98 3.97 -31.64
N THR A 505 1.79 4.51 -32.84
CA THR A 505 1.25 3.79 -34.00
C THR A 505 2.36 3.40 -34.97
N VAL A 506 2.48 2.08 -35.22
CA VAL A 506 3.55 1.47 -36.02
C VAL A 506 2.95 0.78 -37.24
N LEU A 507 3.33 1.23 -38.43
CA LEU A 507 3.14 0.51 -39.68
C LEU A 507 4.16 -0.64 -39.75
N VAL A 508 3.73 -1.89 -39.93
CA VAL A 508 4.64 -3.04 -40.01
C VAL A 508 4.55 -3.70 -41.37
N LEU A 509 5.68 -3.71 -42.09
CA LEU A 509 5.84 -4.32 -43.42
C LEU A 509 6.48 -5.70 -43.25
N GLY A 510 5.67 -6.76 -43.26
CA GLY A 510 6.13 -8.14 -43.16
C GLY A 510 6.43 -8.74 -44.53
N VAL A 511 7.70 -9.02 -44.82
CA VAL A 511 8.11 -9.69 -46.06
C VAL A 511 8.01 -11.20 -45.88
N ALA A 512 7.02 -11.81 -46.54
CA ALA A 512 6.74 -13.25 -46.51
C ALA A 512 6.89 -13.85 -47.92
N ASN A 513 7.37 -15.08 -47.98
CA ASN A 513 7.63 -15.81 -49.22
C ASN A 513 6.66 -17.00 -49.42
N SER A 514 5.72 -17.19 -48.49
CA SER A 514 4.66 -18.21 -48.54
C SER A 514 3.48 -17.86 -47.62
N GLN A 515 2.32 -18.48 -47.86
CA GLN A 515 1.15 -18.45 -46.97
C GLN A 515 1.48 -18.77 -45.50
N ALA A 516 2.40 -19.71 -45.24
CA ALA A 516 2.79 -20.09 -43.88
C ALA A 516 3.55 -18.95 -43.17
N GLU A 517 4.43 -18.26 -43.88
CA GLU A 517 5.13 -17.07 -43.39
C GLU A 517 4.16 -15.89 -43.16
N ALA A 518 3.15 -15.72 -44.02
CA ALA A 518 2.11 -14.70 -43.85
C ALA A 518 1.22 -14.95 -42.62
N LEU A 519 0.84 -16.21 -42.36
CA LEU A 519 0.12 -16.63 -41.15
C LEU A 519 0.98 -16.44 -39.88
N LEU A 520 2.28 -16.75 -39.95
CA LEU A 520 3.21 -16.50 -38.85
C LEU A 520 3.39 -15.00 -38.58
N PHE A 521 3.47 -14.17 -39.63
CA PHE A 521 3.50 -12.72 -39.53
C PHE A 521 2.24 -12.19 -38.81
N GLU A 522 1.04 -12.64 -39.22
CA GLU A 522 -0.21 -12.24 -38.55
C GLU A 522 -0.23 -12.66 -37.07
N LYS A 523 0.27 -13.85 -36.73
CA LYS A 523 0.40 -14.32 -35.34
C LYS A 523 1.32 -13.42 -34.51
N GLN A 524 2.51 -13.08 -35.02
CA GLN A 524 3.49 -12.25 -34.32
C GLN A 524 3.03 -10.78 -34.19
N VAL A 525 2.35 -10.24 -35.20
CA VAL A 525 1.68 -8.94 -35.18
C VAL A 525 0.61 -8.87 -34.10
N ARG A 526 -0.30 -9.86 -34.07
CA ARG A 526 -1.41 -9.92 -33.08
C ARG A 526 -0.92 -10.10 -31.65
N ALA A 527 0.31 -10.59 -31.45
CA ALA A 527 0.94 -10.73 -30.15
C ALA A 527 1.54 -9.42 -29.60
N GLN A 528 1.69 -8.37 -30.42
CA GLN A 528 2.33 -7.12 -29.99
C GLN A 528 1.55 -6.37 -28.90
N ARG A 529 2.29 -5.84 -27.92
CA ARG A 529 1.76 -5.17 -26.72
C ARG A 529 2.18 -3.71 -26.66
N GLY A 530 1.32 -2.86 -26.08
CA GLY A 530 1.63 -1.44 -25.80
C GLY A 530 1.70 -0.51 -27.01
N VAL A 531 1.69 -1.02 -28.24
CA VAL A 531 1.68 -0.26 -29.50
C VAL A 531 0.38 -0.48 -30.28
N ASN A 532 0.02 0.46 -31.16
CA ASN A 532 -1.04 0.25 -32.14
C ASN A 532 -0.40 -0.21 -33.46
N VAL A 533 -0.64 -1.45 -33.90
CA VAL A 533 -0.01 -2.01 -35.11
C VAL A 533 -0.95 -1.90 -36.31
N VAL A 534 -0.42 -1.41 -37.44
CA VAL A 534 -1.08 -1.50 -38.75
C VAL A 534 -0.25 -2.44 -39.64
N PRO A 535 -0.68 -3.70 -39.84
CA PRO A 535 0.12 -4.69 -40.54
C PRO A 535 -0.15 -4.71 -42.04
N ILE A 536 0.92 -4.88 -42.82
CA ILE A 536 0.88 -5.13 -44.25
C ILE A 536 1.83 -6.27 -44.59
N ALA A 537 1.31 -7.32 -45.23
CA ALA A 537 2.11 -8.42 -45.75
C ALA A 537 2.53 -8.12 -47.19
N VAL A 538 3.82 -8.32 -47.48
CA VAL A 538 4.39 -8.31 -48.83
C VAL A 538 4.64 -9.76 -49.24
N VAL A 539 3.85 -10.26 -50.18
CA VAL A 539 3.77 -11.67 -50.59
C VAL A 539 4.25 -11.86 -52.04
N PRO A 540 4.48 -13.10 -52.51
CA PRO A 540 4.70 -13.38 -53.93
C PRO A 540 3.50 -12.97 -54.79
N GLU A 541 3.73 -12.57 -56.04
CA GLU A 541 2.67 -12.16 -56.98
C GLU A 541 1.51 -13.17 -57.10
N THR A 542 1.82 -14.47 -57.00
CA THR A 542 0.85 -15.58 -57.07
C THR A 542 -0.06 -15.72 -55.84
N GLU A 543 0.27 -15.09 -54.71
CA GLU A 543 -0.47 -15.21 -53.44
C GLU A 543 -1.31 -13.95 -53.11
N THR A 544 -1.39 -12.98 -54.03
CA THR A 544 -2.16 -11.74 -53.84
C THR A 544 -3.68 -11.94 -53.74
N SER A 545 -4.22 -13.00 -54.33
CA SER A 545 -5.66 -13.26 -54.41
C SER A 545 -6.01 -14.68 -53.99
N GLY A 546 -6.44 -14.85 -52.73
CA GLY A 546 -7.04 -16.11 -52.24
C GLY A 546 -6.35 -16.81 -51.06
N LEU A 547 -5.53 -16.11 -50.26
CA LEU A 547 -4.91 -16.67 -49.04
C LEU A 547 -5.95 -16.96 -47.94
N GLY A 548 -6.56 -18.15 -47.99
CA GLY A 548 -7.50 -18.61 -46.97
C GLY A 548 -6.86 -18.71 -45.58
N GLY A 549 -7.58 -18.26 -44.55
CA GLY A 549 -7.16 -18.34 -43.14
C GLY A 549 -6.52 -17.07 -42.57
N LEU A 550 -6.15 -16.10 -43.42
CA LEU A 550 -5.83 -14.74 -42.97
C LEU A 550 -7.12 -13.97 -42.63
N SER A 551 -7.02 -12.92 -41.82
CA SER A 551 -8.18 -12.05 -41.51
C SER A 551 -8.27 -10.79 -42.37
N ASP A 552 -9.49 -10.25 -42.49
CA ASP A 552 -9.82 -9.01 -43.20
C ASP A 552 -9.04 -7.75 -42.71
N ALA A 553 -8.38 -7.85 -41.54
CA ALA A 553 -7.56 -6.78 -40.98
C ALA A 553 -6.14 -6.72 -41.57
N LEU A 554 -5.65 -7.81 -42.19
CA LEU A 554 -4.32 -7.86 -42.80
C LEU A 554 -4.39 -7.48 -44.30
N ARG A 555 -3.71 -6.38 -44.67
CA ARG A 555 -3.57 -6.00 -46.09
C ARG A 555 -2.41 -6.78 -46.72
N CYS A 556 -2.66 -7.45 -47.83
CA CYS A 556 -1.63 -8.13 -48.62
C CYS A 556 -1.38 -7.38 -49.95
N TYR A 557 -0.13 -7.28 -50.36
CA TYR A 557 0.28 -6.77 -51.67
C TYR A 557 1.42 -7.62 -52.26
N SER A 558 1.51 -7.73 -53.58
CA SER A 558 2.74 -8.21 -54.22
C SER A 558 3.86 -7.17 -54.11
N ARG A 559 5.10 -7.63 -54.32
CA ARG A 559 6.26 -6.73 -54.50
C ARG A 559 6.01 -5.77 -55.67
N SER A 560 5.37 -6.23 -56.74
CA SER A 560 5.03 -5.42 -57.92
C SER A 560 4.00 -4.31 -57.70
N GLU A 561 3.14 -4.43 -56.68
CA GLU A 561 2.11 -3.44 -56.33
C GLU A 561 2.63 -2.46 -55.28
N ILE A 562 3.16 -2.97 -54.17
CA ILE A 562 3.58 -2.11 -53.04
C ILE A 562 4.74 -1.19 -53.43
N SER A 563 5.59 -1.59 -54.39
CA SER A 563 6.67 -0.75 -54.92
C SER A 563 6.20 0.51 -55.67
N ARG A 564 4.91 0.59 -56.03
CA ARG A 564 4.31 1.78 -56.67
C ARG A 564 3.71 2.77 -55.68
N LEU A 565 3.55 2.36 -54.42
CA LEU A 565 2.94 3.15 -53.36
C LEU A 565 4.00 3.99 -52.65
N ARG A 566 3.60 5.17 -52.17
CA ARG A 566 4.37 5.98 -51.22
C ARG A 566 3.92 5.70 -49.79
N VAL A 567 4.81 5.95 -48.83
CA VAL A 567 4.56 5.63 -47.42
C VAL A 567 3.35 6.40 -46.86
N GLU A 568 3.20 7.67 -47.28
CA GLU A 568 2.07 8.56 -46.96
C GLU A 568 0.70 8.00 -47.42
N GLU A 569 0.68 7.19 -48.49
CA GLU A 569 -0.53 6.64 -49.10
C GLU A 569 -1.05 5.38 -48.35
N LEU A 570 -0.22 4.78 -47.47
CA LEU A 570 -0.59 3.58 -46.71
C LEU A 570 -1.37 3.89 -45.44
N VAL A 571 -0.84 4.78 -44.59
CA VAL A 571 -1.39 5.14 -43.26
C VAL A 571 -1.00 6.59 -42.88
N PRO A 572 -1.88 7.59 -43.06
CA PRO A 572 -1.60 8.99 -42.69
C PRO A 572 -1.42 9.28 -41.18
N ALA A 573 -1.62 8.28 -40.32
CA ALA A 573 -1.59 8.40 -38.86
C ALA A 573 -0.56 7.48 -38.17
N ALA A 574 0.35 6.86 -38.93
CA ALA A 574 1.48 6.12 -38.36
C ALA A 574 2.62 7.08 -37.99
N GLU A 575 3.29 6.82 -36.86
CA GLU A 575 4.44 7.59 -36.37
C GLU A 575 5.77 6.91 -36.73
N PHE A 576 5.75 5.58 -36.78
CA PHE A 576 6.89 4.72 -37.08
C PHE A 576 6.54 3.70 -38.15
N VAL A 577 7.56 3.25 -38.89
CA VAL A 577 7.47 2.09 -39.79
C VAL A 577 8.53 1.06 -39.41
N ALA A 578 8.15 -0.20 -39.32
CA ALA A 578 9.04 -1.33 -39.09
C ALA A 578 9.01 -2.31 -40.27
N VAL A 579 10.16 -2.93 -40.55
CA VAL A 579 10.30 -3.91 -41.64
C VAL A 579 10.75 -5.24 -41.05
N TRP A 580 9.91 -6.26 -41.21
CA TRP A 580 10.11 -7.61 -40.67
C TRP A 580 10.37 -8.58 -41.81
N ARG A 581 11.27 -9.54 -41.60
CA ARG A 581 11.66 -10.56 -42.59
C ARG A 581 11.27 -11.92 -42.04
N MET A 582 10.35 -12.63 -42.71
CA MET A 582 9.96 -13.97 -42.26
C MET A 582 11.02 -15.01 -42.70
N PRO A 583 11.25 -16.09 -41.96
CA PRO A 583 10.51 -16.58 -40.79
C PRO A 583 11.02 -16.10 -39.41
N ASP A 584 11.74 -14.98 -39.31
CA ASP A 584 12.29 -14.48 -38.03
C ASP A 584 11.22 -14.34 -36.94
N TYR A 585 11.65 -14.49 -35.67
CA TYR A 585 10.79 -14.34 -34.50
C TYR A 585 10.81 -12.91 -33.98
N HIS A 586 9.63 -12.27 -33.95
CA HIS A 586 9.40 -10.95 -33.39
C HIS A 586 8.46 -11.07 -32.19
N GLY A 587 9.03 -10.93 -30.99
CA GLY A 587 8.37 -11.20 -29.70
C GLY A 587 7.36 -10.13 -29.27
N PRO A 588 6.47 -10.41 -28.30
CA PRO A 588 5.31 -9.59 -27.95
C PRO A 588 5.58 -8.13 -27.57
N SER A 589 6.81 -7.82 -27.16
CA SER A 589 7.21 -6.48 -26.69
C SER A 589 8.26 -5.80 -27.57
N LEU A 590 8.63 -6.39 -28.72
CA LEU A 590 9.71 -5.89 -29.58
C LEU A 590 9.42 -4.47 -30.10
N LEU A 591 8.27 -4.24 -30.72
CA LEU A 591 7.98 -2.91 -31.30
C LEU A 591 7.95 -1.82 -30.24
N LEU A 592 7.40 -2.13 -29.05
CA LEU A 592 7.37 -1.24 -27.91
C LEU A 592 8.79 -0.88 -27.44
N ASP A 593 9.66 -1.89 -27.26
CA ASP A 593 11.03 -1.65 -26.82
C ASP A 593 11.83 -0.80 -27.82
N LEU A 594 11.63 -1.01 -29.13
CA LEU A 594 12.25 -0.20 -30.18
C LEU A 594 11.74 1.25 -30.19
N VAL A 595 10.42 1.48 -30.08
CA VAL A 595 9.88 2.85 -30.12
C VAL A 595 10.12 3.64 -28.82
N LEU A 596 10.34 2.97 -27.68
CA LEU A 596 10.67 3.63 -26.42
C LEU A 596 12.09 4.24 -26.40
N VAL A 597 13.02 3.73 -27.23
CA VAL A 597 14.38 4.32 -27.37
C VAL A 597 14.33 5.78 -27.81
N TYR A 598 13.37 6.13 -28.67
CA TYR A 598 13.17 7.50 -29.15
C TYR A 598 12.80 8.53 -28.07
N ARG A 599 12.41 8.09 -26.85
CA ARG A 599 12.24 8.99 -25.69
C ARG A 599 13.58 9.45 -25.10
N TYR A 600 14.71 8.77 -25.37
CA TYR A 600 16.03 9.14 -24.83
C TYR A 600 17.18 9.27 -25.84
N ALA A 601 17.00 8.84 -27.10
CA ALA A 601 18.02 8.93 -28.15
C ALA A 601 17.56 9.78 -29.35
N ASP A 602 18.40 10.73 -29.77
CA ASP A 602 18.26 11.40 -31.07
C ASP A 602 18.80 10.49 -32.18
N CYS A 603 17.88 9.88 -32.90
CA CYS A 603 18.13 8.91 -33.96
C CYS A 603 16.94 8.88 -34.93
N GLU A 604 17.15 8.25 -36.08
CA GLU A 604 16.15 8.14 -37.16
C GLU A 604 15.64 6.70 -37.30
N ALA A 605 16.51 5.72 -37.03
CA ALA A 605 16.19 4.29 -37.01
C ALA A 605 16.68 3.64 -35.70
N VAL A 606 15.84 2.81 -35.08
CA VAL A 606 16.19 2.00 -33.90
C VAL A 606 15.98 0.54 -34.24
N GLY A 607 16.95 -0.33 -33.97
CA GLY A 607 16.85 -1.77 -34.20
C GLY A 607 17.76 -2.58 -33.30
N ILE A 608 17.88 -3.88 -33.59
CA ILE A 608 18.74 -4.81 -32.86
C ILE A 608 20.07 -4.95 -33.58
N ALA A 609 21.21 -4.77 -32.89
CA ALA A 609 22.54 -5.06 -33.44
C ALA A 609 23.10 -6.32 -32.76
N GLY A 610 23.42 -7.35 -33.55
CA GLY A 610 23.48 -8.72 -33.03
C GLY A 610 22.06 -9.28 -32.90
N GLY A 611 21.74 -9.92 -31.79
CA GLY A 611 20.42 -10.49 -31.51
C GLY A 611 20.51 -11.90 -30.94
N PHE A 612 19.43 -12.66 -31.06
CA PHE A 612 19.48 -14.13 -30.99
C PHE A 612 19.42 -14.73 -32.39
N GLU A 613 19.93 -15.96 -32.55
CA GLU A 613 19.88 -16.72 -33.80
C GLU A 613 19.58 -18.20 -33.50
N LEU A 614 18.77 -18.84 -34.33
CA LEU A 614 18.52 -20.28 -34.26
C LEU A 614 19.62 -21.04 -35.03
N ARG A 615 20.45 -21.80 -34.31
CA ARG A 615 21.47 -22.70 -34.87
C ARG A 615 21.31 -24.10 -34.27
N ASP A 616 21.30 -25.13 -35.10
CA ASP A 616 21.20 -26.54 -34.67
C ASP A 616 20.05 -26.82 -33.68
N ASN A 617 18.88 -26.20 -33.94
CA ASN A 617 17.69 -26.18 -33.08
C ASN A 617 17.87 -25.56 -31.67
N GLN A 618 18.95 -24.81 -31.44
CA GLN A 618 19.21 -24.05 -30.21
C GLN A 618 19.26 -22.54 -30.47
N VAL A 619 18.76 -21.75 -29.52
CA VAL A 619 18.79 -20.28 -29.58
C VAL A 619 20.11 -19.77 -28.99
N VAL A 620 20.92 -19.07 -29.78
CA VAL A 620 22.24 -18.56 -29.37
C VAL A 620 22.35 -17.04 -29.46
N GLU A 621 22.88 -16.39 -28.41
CA GLU A 621 23.14 -14.95 -28.40
C GLU A 621 24.29 -14.59 -29.38
N GLN A 622 24.05 -13.62 -30.27
CA GLN A 622 25.06 -13.01 -31.12
C GLN A 622 25.48 -11.64 -30.55
N HIS A 623 26.79 -11.41 -30.44
CA HIS A 623 27.33 -10.15 -29.93
C HIS A 623 27.09 -8.97 -30.91
N GLY A 624 26.85 -7.79 -30.35
CA GLY A 624 26.62 -6.55 -31.08
C GLY A 624 26.44 -5.36 -30.13
N THR A 625 26.39 -4.16 -30.71
CA THR A 625 26.23 -2.89 -29.97
C THR A 625 24.91 -2.84 -29.21
N ARG A 626 24.91 -2.25 -28.00
CA ARG A 626 23.73 -2.12 -27.13
C ARG A 626 23.68 -0.70 -26.56
N TYR A 627 22.51 -0.09 -26.54
CA TYR A 627 22.26 1.27 -26.03
C TYR A 627 23.21 2.34 -26.63
N GLY A 628 23.51 2.24 -27.92
CA GLY A 628 24.44 3.14 -28.60
C GLY A 628 24.27 3.17 -30.12
N SER A 629 24.89 4.18 -30.76
CA SER A 629 24.80 4.40 -32.21
C SER A 629 25.32 3.21 -33.02
N SER A 630 24.66 2.92 -34.15
CA SER A 630 25.01 1.83 -35.05
C SER A 630 24.67 2.19 -36.50
N ALA A 631 25.43 1.67 -37.47
CA ALA A 631 25.10 1.87 -38.88
C ALA A 631 23.80 1.12 -39.23
N THR A 632 22.86 1.76 -39.93
CA THR A 632 21.51 1.22 -40.19
C THR A 632 21.52 -0.17 -40.87
N ARG A 633 22.50 -0.47 -41.72
CA ARG A 633 22.75 -1.80 -42.30
C ARG A 633 23.06 -2.94 -41.31
N LEU A 634 23.39 -2.62 -40.06
CA LEU A 634 23.68 -3.56 -38.97
C LEU A 634 22.45 -3.78 -38.05
N LEU A 635 21.37 -3.03 -38.27
CA LEU A 635 20.14 -3.14 -37.49
C LEU A 635 19.22 -4.22 -38.07
N ARG A 636 18.72 -5.10 -37.21
CA ARG A 636 17.64 -6.06 -37.48
C ARG A 636 16.31 -5.51 -36.98
N ALA A 637 15.24 -5.88 -37.69
CA ALA A 637 13.85 -5.51 -37.44
C ALA A 637 13.63 -4.02 -37.03
N PRO A 638 14.26 -3.02 -37.69
CA PRO A 638 14.28 -1.66 -37.18
C PRO A 638 12.91 -0.99 -37.26
N ALA A 639 12.57 -0.22 -36.24
CA ALA A 639 11.54 0.81 -36.30
C ALA A 639 12.20 2.13 -36.75
N ILE A 640 11.65 2.77 -37.77
CA ILE A 640 12.13 4.03 -38.36
C ILE A 640 11.07 5.10 -38.13
N ARG A 641 11.48 6.28 -37.66
CA ARG A 641 10.55 7.40 -37.39
C ARG A 641 10.09 8.02 -38.72
N LEU A 642 8.79 8.05 -38.99
CA LEU A 642 8.25 8.49 -40.28
C LEU A 642 8.47 9.98 -40.58
N SER A 643 8.58 10.82 -39.54
CA SER A 643 8.90 12.25 -39.69
C SER A 643 10.26 12.51 -40.35
N THR A 644 11.15 11.52 -40.38
CA THR A 644 12.44 11.58 -41.09
C THR A 644 12.26 11.83 -42.60
N PHE A 645 11.12 11.39 -43.16
CA PHE A 645 10.86 11.42 -44.60
C PHE A 645 9.89 12.54 -45.00
N THR A 646 9.47 13.41 -44.08
CA THR A 646 8.48 14.47 -44.36
C THR A 646 8.95 15.39 -45.50
N GLY A 647 8.15 15.47 -46.56
CA GLY A 647 8.48 16.25 -47.76
C GLY A 647 9.43 15.55 -48.75
N THR A 648 9.76 14.28 -48.52
CA THR A 648 10.51 13.43 -49.46
C THR A 648 9.58 12.41 -50.11
N ALA A 649 9.70 12.21 -51.42
CA ALA A 649 8.86 11.27 -52.17
C ALA A 649 9.36 9.82 -52.04
N LEU A 650 9.44 9.30 -50.80
CA LEU A 650 9.92 7.94 -50.54
C LEU A 650 8.90 6.88 -50.97
N SER A 651 9.33 5.95 -51.82
CA SER A 651 8.54 4.76 -52.18
C SER A 651 8.68 3.69 -51.10
N VAL A 652 7.65 2.86 -50.93
CA VAL A 652 7.68 1.77 -49.93
C VAL A 652 8.76 0.74 -50.27
N SER A 653 9.13 0.59 -51.54
CA SER A 653 10.27 -0.23 -51.99
C SER A 653 11.60 0.19 -51.34
N SER A 654 11.85 1.47 -51.11
CA SER A 654 13.07 1.94 -50.43
C SER A 654 13.11 1.59 -48.94
N LEU A 655 11.96 1.39 -48.29
CA LEU A 655 11.89 0.89 -46.91
C LEU A 655 12.17 -0.62 -46.85
N LEU A 656 11.69 -1.41 -47.82
CA LEU A 656 11.96 -2.86 -47.87
C LEU A 656 13.46 -3.19 -48.03
N GLU A 657 14.25 -2.21 -48.49
CA GLU A 657 15.71 -2.23 -48.60
C GLU A 657 16.39 -1.22 -47.64
N TYR A 658 15.85 -1.05 -46.43
CA TYR A 658 16.32 -0.06 -45.44
C TYR A 658 17.83 -0.13 -45.16
N GLU A 659 18.48 -1.28 -45.35
CA GLU A 659 19.92 -1.47 -45.17
C GLU A 659 20.76 -0.60 -46.14
N LYS A 660 20.14 -0.06 -47.20
CA LYS A 660 20.74 0.89 -48.16
C LYS A 660 20.56 2.36 -47.76
N LEU A 661 19.75 2.67 -46.74
CA LEU A 661 19.48 4.04 -46.30
C LEU A 661 20.54 4.51 -45.30
N ASP A 662 21.13 5.68 -45.57
CA ASP A 662 22.10 6.32 -44.68
C ASP A 662 21.37 7.14 -43.59
N LEU A 663 20.79 6.41 -42.63
CA LEU A 663 20.07 6.98 -41.48
C LEU A 663 20.92 6.92 -40.20
N ARG A 664 20.71 7.87 -39.29
CA ARG A 664 21.31 7.88 -37.94
C ARG A 664 20.70 6.76 -37.09
N GLY A 665 21.30 5.58 -37.19
CA GLY A 665 20.86 4.36 -36.52
C GLY A 665 21.30 4.23 -35.06
N PHE A 666 20.49 3.57 -34.25
CA PHE A 666 20.75 3.27 -32.84
C PHE A 666 20.37 1.81 -32.50
N ALA A 667 21.19 1.15 -31.67
CA ALA A 667 20.98 -0.22 -31.24
C ALA A 667 20.33 -0.31 -29.85
N ALA A 668 19.22 -1.04 -29.74
CA ALA A 668 18.55 -1.35 -28.48
C ALA A 668 19.26 -2.49 -27.70
N GLU A 669 18.63 -3.03 -26.66
CA GLU A 669 18.99 -4.33 -26.08
C GLU A 669 18.46 -5.48 -26.97
N ILE A 670 19.06 -6.67 -26.89
CA ILE A 670 18.86 -7.73 -27.90
C ILE A 670 17.54 -8.53 -27.81
N PHE A 671 16.70 -8.29 -26.81
CA PHE A 671 15.53 -9.12 -26.53
C PHE A 671 14.36 -8.88 -27.50
N GLY A 672 13.50 -9.88 -27.64
CA GLY A 672 12.32 -9.83 -28.51
C GLY A 672 12.59 -10.07 -30.00
N TYR A 673 13.83 -10.37 -30.41
CA TYR A 673 14.16 -10.73 -31.78
C TYR A 673 15.09 -11.95 -31.85
N CYS A 674 14.72 -12.95 -32.65
CA CYS A 674 15.60 -14.06 -33.03
C CYS A 674 15.56 -14.28 -34.54
N GLN A 675 16.73 -14.29 -35.17
CA GLN A 675 16.88 -14.65 -36.57
C GLN A 675 16.65 -16.16 -36.77
N VAL A 676 15.89 -16.55 -37.78
CA VAL A 676 15.49 -17.95 -38.05
C VAL A 676 15.85 -18.33 -39.49
N PRO A 677 16.57 -19.46 -39.72
CA PRO A 677 16.88 -19.92 -41.07
C PRO A 677 15.63 -20.18 -41.93
N ALA A 678 15.69 -19.82 -43.21
CA ALA A 678 14.60 -20.02 -44.15
C ALA A 678 14.18 -21.51 -44.23
N GLY A 679 12.87 -21.77 -44.18
CA GLY A 679 12.32 -23.13 -44.13
C GLY A 679 12.33 -23.79 -42.74
N GLN A 680 12.86 -23.13 -41.70
CA GLN A 680 12.69 -23.53 -40.30
C GLN A 680 11.61 -22.70 -39.61
N LEU A 681 11.12 -23.20 -38.48
CA LEU A 681 10.23 -22.48 -37.56
C LEU A 681 10.80 -22.61 -36.15
N LEU A 682 10.90 -21.49 -35.45
CA LEU A 682 11.24 -21.48 -34.04
C LEU A 682 10.01 -21.87 -33.21
N ASP A 683 10.15 -22.83 -32.30
CA ASP A 683 9.09 -23.15 -31.35
C ASP A 683 8.73 -21.93 -30.49
N SER A 684 7.44 -21.69 -30.27
CA SER A 684 6.95 -20.48 -29.61
C SER A 684 7.22 -20.46 -28.10
N GLU A 685 7.35 -21.61 -27.45
CA GLU A 685 7.59 -21.70 -26.00
C GLU A 685 9.08 -21.62 -25.70
N SER A 686 9.91 -22.33 -26.46
CA SER A 686 11.38 -22.22 -26.45
C SER A 686 11.86 -20.80 -26.80
N ALA A 687 11.20 -20.14 -27.77
CA ALA A 687 11.43 -18.73 -28.10
C ALA A 687 11.19 -17.81 -26.89
N ALA A 688 9.98 -17.83 -26.33
CA ALA A 688 9.60 -16.92 -25.25
C ALA A 688 10.50 -17.06 -24.01
N ASN A 689 10.87 -18.29 -23.66
CA ASN A 689 11.72 -18.56 -22.49
C ASN A 689 13.17 -18.05 -22.63
N THR A 690 13.66 -17.82 -23.87
CA THR A 690 15.05 -17.41 -24.15
C THR A 690 15.16 -15.98 -24.69
N VAL A 691 14.37 -15.68 -25.72
CA VAL A 691 14.46 -14.47 -26.57
C VAL A 691 13.73 -13.28 -25.94
N ASP A 692 12.60 -13.51 -25.29
CA ASP A 692 11.76 -12.43 -24.76
C ASP A 692 12.27 -11.87 -23.43
N ALA A 693 11.96 -10.60 -23.19
CA ALA A 693 12.09 -9.98 -21.89
C ALA A 693 10.71 -9.73 -21.31
N GLU A 694 10.26 -10.64 -20.44
CA GLU A 694 9.03 -10.58 -19.66
C GLU A 694 9.32 -11.09 -18.23
N VAL A 695 8.44 -10.80 -17.27
CA VAL A 695 8.48 -11.32 -15.88
C VAL A 695 7.05 -11.63 -15.39
N HIS A 696 6.90 -12.46 -14.36
CA HIS A 696 5.58 -12.80 -13.80
C HIS A 696 4.87 -11.61 -13.12
N ASP A 697 5.61 -10.71 -12.47
CA ASP A 697 5.06 -9.56 -11.72
C ASP A 697 5.82 -8.26 -12.05
N ALA A 698 5.35 -7.55 -13.07
CA ALA A 698 5.86 -6.24 -13.48
C ALA A 698 5.22 -5.06 -12.70
N GLY A 699 4.46 -5.35 -11.64
CA GLY A 699 3.66 -4.37 -10.90
C GLY A 699 2.40 -3.89 -11.64
N ILE A 700 1.65 -2.97 -11.02
CA ILE A 700 0.41 -2.44 -11.60
C ILE A 700 0.70 -1.47 -12.75
N THR A 701 -0.12 -1.46 -13.80
CA THR A 701 -0.03 -0.41 -14.83
C THR A 701 -0.56 0.92 -14.30
N LEU A 702 0.09 2.02 -14.64
CA LEU A 702 -0.27 3.36 -14.16
C LEU A 702 -1.66 3.79 -14.64
N ALA A 703 -2.10 3.33 -15.82
CA ALA A 703 -3.47 3.54 -16.28
C ALA A 703 -4.52 2.90 -15.33
N THR A 704 -4.28 1.66 -14.88
CA THR A 704 -5.13 0.99 -13.89
C THR A 704 -5.06 1.69 -12.53
N LEU A 705 -3.85 2.09 -12.11
CA LEU A 705 -3.64 2.79 -10.85
C LEU A 705 -4.32 4.17 -10.81
N TYR A 706 -4.32 4.92 -11.92
CA TYR A 706 -5.06 6.17 -12.06
C TYR A 706 -6.58 5.92 -12.02
N GLY A 707 -7.08 4.90 -12.72
CA GLY A 707 -8.51 4.52 -12.65
C GLY A 707 -8.96 4.16 -11.23
N GLN A 708 -8.14 3.39 -10.49
CA GLN A 708 -8.39 3.06 -9.09
C GLN A 708 -8.32 4.31 -8.19
N ALA A 709 -7.31 5.16 -8.35
CA ALA A 709 -7.15 6.40 -7.60
C ALA A 709 -8.31 7.39 -7.82
N GLU A 710 -8.82 7.49 -9.03
CA GLU A 710 -9.95 8.37 -9.39
C GLU A 710 -11.27 7.89 -8.81
N ALA A 711 -11.45 6.57 -8.65
CA ALA A 711 -12.61 5.95 -8.01
C ALA A 711 -12.63 6.09 -6.47
N LEU A 712 -11.55 6.54 -5.82
CA LEU A 712 -11.50 6.71 -4.36
C LEU A 712 -12.37 7.88 -3.89
N ALA A 713 -13.57 7.58 -3.41
CA ALA A 713 -14.49 8.56 -2.82
C ALA A 713 -13.86 9.31 -1.62
N ALA A 714 -14.44 10.46 -1.28
CA ALA A 714 -14.15 11.13 -0.01
C ALA A 714 -14.42 10.19 1.19
N LEU A 715 -13.70 10.40 2.30
CA LEU A 715 -13.95 9.66 3.53
C LEU A 715 -15.35 10.00 4.06
N PRO A 716 -16.11 9.02 4.59
CA PRO A 716 -17.37 9.29 5.26
C PRO A 716 -17.17 10.30 6.39
N SER A 717 -18.10 11.24 6.55
CA SER A 717 -18.12 12.08 7.74
C SER A 717 -18.52 11.21 8.94
N GLU A 718 -17.58 10.96 9.86
CA GLU A 718 -17.76 10.17 11.10
C GLU A 718 -18.68 10.86 12.12
N SER A 719 -19.92 11.15 11.71
CA SER A 719 -20.96 11.80 12.51
C SER A 719 -21.97 10.80 13.11
N GLY A 720 -21.58 9.52 13.22
CA GLY A 720 -22.47 8.45 13.68
C GLY A 720 -21.85 7.18 14.29
N LEU A 721 -20.51 7.05 14.37
CA LEU A 721 -19.84 5.85 14.90
C LEU A 721 -18.77 6.16 15.96
N VAL A 722 -19.15 6.95 16.97
CA VAL A 722 -18.33 7.09 18.19
C VAL A 722 -18.59 5.90 19.11
N ALA A 723 -17.59 5.03 19.28
CA ALA A 723 -17.64 3.99 20.31
C ALA A 723 -17.73 4.63 21.71
N PRO A 724 -18.72 4.29 22.57
CA PRO A 724 -18.98 5.00 23.84
C PRO A 724 -17.87 4.97 24.91
N SER A 725 -16.71 4.38 24.63
CA SER A 725 -15.59 4.16 25.55
C SER A 725 -14.40 5.11 25.38
N ARG A 726 -14.33 5.91 24.31
CA ARG A 726 -13.19 6.82 24.06
C ARG A 726 -13.42 8.20 24.70
N GLN A 727 -12.54 8.59 25.62
CA GLN A 727 -12.53 9.93 26.21
C GLN A 727 -12.01 10.96 25.19
N HIS A 728 -12.90 11.80 24.66
CA HIS A 728 -12.53 12.93 23.80
C HIS A 728 -12.23 14.18 24.63
N VAL A 729 -10.96 14.61 24.64
CA VAL A 729 -10.48 15.72 25.50
C VAL A 729 -10.53 17.09 24.79
N THR A 730 -11.44 17.26 23.84
CA THR A 730 -11.63 18.53 23.12
C THR A 730 -12.12 19.64 24.05
N SER A 731 -12.95 19.30 25.06
CA SER A 731 -13.37 20.17 26.18
C SER A 731 -12.23 21.01 26.76
N GLY A 732 -11.06 20.40 26.92
CA GLY A 732 -9.88 21.02 27.50
C GLY A 732 -9.36 22.23 26.72
N PHE A 733 -9.76 22.43 25.47
CA PHE A 733 -9.26 23.50 24.60
C PHE A 733 -10.25 24.66 24.39
N ALA A 734 -11.44 24.63 25.03
CA ALA A 734 -12.47 25.64 24.85
C ALA A 734 -12.16 26.99 25.56
N ASP A 735 -12.93 28.02 25.18
CA ASP A 735 -13.03 29.36 25.79
C ASP A 735 -11.72 30.11 26.11
N PHE A 736 -10.68 29.93 25.29
CA PHE A 736 -9.59 30.91 25.26
C PHE A 736 -10.09 32.22 24.65
N ASN A 737 -9.63 33.36 25.16
CA ASN A 737 -9.95 34.69 24.63
C ASN A 737 -8.85 35.70 25.01
N ARG A 738 -7.71 35.66 24.31
CA ARG A 738 -6.62 36.63 24.42
C ARG A 738 -6.75 37.68 23.30
N ALA A 739 -5.91 38.72 23.31
CA ALA A 739 -5.96 39.81 22.33
C ALA A 739 -5.91 39.30 20.88
N SER A 740 -5.10 38.25 20.65
CA SER A 740 -4.97 37.59 19.37
C SER A 740 -5.07 36.05 19.43
N VAL A 741 -5.73 35.51 20.48
CA VAL A 741 -6.09 34.08 20.64
C VAL A 741 -7.59 33.98 20.91
N SER A 742 -8.37 33.07 20.32
CA SER A 742 -9.64 32.64 20.92
C SER A 742 -10.21 31.30 20.47
N THR A 743 -10.79 30.55 21.40
CA THR A 743 -11.45 29.26 21.14
C THR A 743 -12.85 29.18 21.74
N ARG A 744 -13.69 28.28 21.24
CA ARG A 744 -15.11 28.12 21.62
C ARG A 744 -15.49 26.66 21.49
N ALA A 745 -16.35 26.17 22.38
CA ALA A 745 -17.01 24.89 22.20
C ALA A 745 -18.13 24.95 21.15
N VAL A 746 -18.10 24.01 20.20
CA VAL A 746 -19.16 23.75 19.21
C VAL A 746 -19.54 22.28 19.30
N GLY A 747 -20.58 21.97 20.08
CA GLY A 747 -20.90 20.58 20.40
C GLY A 747 -19.69 19.88 21.03
N HIS A 748 -19.16 18.86 20.36
CA HIS A 748 -17.95 18.13 20.77
C HIS A 748 -16.65 18.66 20.14
N THR A 749 -16.72 19.61 19.21
CA THR A 749 -15.53 20.19 18.57
C THR A 749 -15.08 21.47 19.28
N VAL A 750 -13.79 21.79 19.17
CA VAL A 750 -13.27 23.10 19.52
C VAL A 750 -12.87 23.86 18.28
N GLU A 751 -13.31 25.09 18.27
CA GLU A 751 -13.04 26.09 17.26
C GLU A 751 -11.80 26.92 17.65
N ILE A 752 -10.96 27.40 16.72
CA ILE A 752 -9.64 28.05 17.03
C ILE A 752 -9.35 29.33 16.19
N GLU A 753 -9.79 30.54 16.61
CA GLU A 753 -10.03 31.72 15.76
C GLU A 753 -8.82 32.56 15.42
N SER A 754 -8.01 32.55 14.29
CA SER A 754 -7.00 33.45 13.45
C SER A 754 -6.73 35.07 13.23
N ARG A 755 -5.80 35.85 13.89
CA ARG A 755 -5.15 37.19 13.62
C ARG A 755 -3.93 37.61 14.56
N LEU A 756 -2.71 37.08 14.33
CA LEU A 756 -1.32 37.58 14.60
C LEU A 756 -0.39 37.37 13.37
N GLU A 757 0.41 38.37 12.95
CA GLU A 757 1.24 38.41 11.71
C GLU A 757 2.06 37.15 11.28
N PRO A 758 2.27 36.87 9.96
CA PRO A 758 2.89 35.62 9.43
C PRO A 758 4.30 35.18 9.89
N GLY A 759 4.57 33.86 9.77
CA GLY A 759 5.83 33.11 10.06
C GLY A 759 5.90 32.38 11.42
N ALA A 760 5.07 32.83 12.35
CA ALA A 760 5.28 32.94 13.79
C ALA A 760 4.43 32.07 14.81
N HIS A 761 4.45 32.24 16.18
CA HIS A 761 3.79 31.26 17.13
C HIS A 761 3.27 31.48 18.64
N ASP A 762 2.00 31.14 19.05
CA ASP A 762 1.45 31.02 20.47
C ASP A 762 0.73 29.67 20.91
N TYR A 763 0.90 29.16 22.14
CA TYR A 763 0.38 27.87 22.68
C TYR A 763 -1.01 27.85 23.35
N LEU A 764 -1.85 26.88 22.98
CA LEU A 764 -3.12 26.52 23.63
C LEU A 764 -3.02 25.24 24.48
N PHE A 765 -2.75 25.35 25.78
CA PHE A 765 -2.68 24.18 26.67
C PHE A 765 -4.08 23.67 27.06
N SER A 766 -4.29 22.36 27.01
CA SER A 766 -5.48 21.70 27.58
C SER A 766 -5.71 22.12 29.04
N ARG A 767 -6.96 22.33 29.46
CA ARG A 767 -7.32 22.59 30.87
C ARG A 767 -7.03 21.39 31.77
N GLU A 768 -7.13 20.19 31.20
CA GLU A 768 -6.97 18.90 31.86
C GLU A 768 -5.52 18.38 31.75
N SER A 769 -5.16 17.44 32.62
CA SER A 769 -3.87 16.73 32.63
C SER A 769 -4.10 15.27 33.03
N HIS A 770 -3.30 14.35 32.49
CA HIS A 770 -3.55 12.92 32.54
C HIS A 770 -2.37 12.18 33.18
N GLU A 771 -2.60 11.20 34.06
CA GLU A 771 -1.54 10.29 34.51
C GLU A 771 -1.15 9.37 33.33
N ILE A 772 0.14 9.14 33.14
CA ILE A 772 0.66 8.39 31.97
C ILE A 772 0.23 6.91 32.03
N ALA A 773 -0.09 6.39 33.21
CA ALA A 773 -0.64 5.05 33.39
C ALA A 773 -2.04 4.87 32.78
N ASP A 774 -2.80 5.95 32.57
CA ASP A 774 -4.18 5.91 32.05
C ASP A 774 -4.25 6.10 30.52
N VAL A 775 -3.18 6.67 29.92
CA VAL A 775 -3.15 7.12 28.52
C VAL A 775 -1.90 6.70 27.74
N GLY A 776 -1.05 5.87 28.33
CA GLY A 776 0.19 5.37 27.73
C GLY A 776 0.35 3.87 27.89
N ASN A 777 1.05 3.24 26.96
CA ASN A 777 1.37 1.82 26.97
C ASN A 777 2.83 1.60 26.55
N GLU A 778 3.51 0.58 27.06
CA GLU A 778 4.89 0.19 26.72
C GLU A 778 5.94 1.34 26.68
N GLY A 779 5.75 2.41 27.45
CA GLY A 779 6.65 3.59 27.46
C GLY A 779 6.41 4.59 26.32
N VAL A 780 5.29 4.50 25.62
CA VAL A 780 4.80 5.50 24.66
C VAL A 780 3.40 6.00 25.04
N VAL A 781 3.06 7.19 24.55
CA VAL A 781 1.70 7.73 24.52
C VAL A 781 1.27 7.80 23.07
N GLU A 782 0.19 7.12 22.75
CA GLU A 782 -0.43 7.16 21.43
C GLU A 782 -1.56 8.18 21.42
N LEU A 783 -1.67 8.91 20.30
CA LEU A 783 -2.73 9.89 20.13
C LEU A 783 -3.09 10.11 18.67
N HIS A 784 -4.33 10.53 18.45
CA HIS A 784 -4.81 11.09 17.19
C HIS A 784 -5.50 12.43 17.47
N VAL A 785 -5.16 13.44 16.66
CA VAL A 785 -5.74 14.79 16.78
C VAL A 785 -6.20 15.26 15.43
N GLU A 786 -7.52 15.30 15.22
CA GLU A 786 -8.14 15.74 13.97
C GLU A 786 -8.38 17.25 14.00
N CYS A 787 -7.89 17.97 13.00
CA CYS A 787 -8.12 19.40 12.84
C CYS A 787 -8.37 19.78 11.38
N GLY A 788 -9.37 20.63 11.13
CA GLY A 788 -9.79 21.01 9.78
C GLY A 788 -8.73 21.73 8.91
N PRO A 789 -9.01 21.85 7.61
CA PRO A 789 -8.18 22.56 6.63
C PRO A 789 -8.30 24.08 6.78
N GLY A 790 -7.33 24.80 6.22
CA GLY A 790 -7.15 26.24 6.36
C GLY A 790 -6.22 26.59 7.53
N LEU A 791 -6.01 25.64 8.46
CA LEU A 791 -5.22 25.82 9.67
C LEU A 791 -4.05 24.82 9.73
N ASN A 792 -2.83 25.26 9.39
CA ASN A 792 -1.60 24.55 9.81
C ASN A 792 -1.67 24.44 11.33
N THR A 793 -1.78 23.20 11.81
CA THR A 793 -1.96 22.82 13.21
C THR A 793 -1.04 21.65 13.55
N GLN A 794 -0.68 21.57 14.82
CA GLN A 794 0.22 20.58 15.39
C GLN A 794 -0.25 20.27 16.82
N VAL A 795 0.09 19.11 17.37
CA VAL A 795 -0.15 18.77 18.78
C VAL A 795 1.19 18.67 19.50
N ALA A 796 1.28 19.32 20.66
CA ALA A 796 2.39 19.18 21.58
C ALA A 796 1.98 18.32 22.78
N VAL A 797 2.80 17.33 23.11
CA VAL A 797 2.68 16.54 24.35
C VAL A 797 3.75 17.06 25.30
N ILE A 798 3.36 17.51 26.50
CA ILE A 798 4.28 18.00 27.53
C ILE A 798 4.23 17.03 28.71
N TYR A 799 5.41 16.60 29.19
CA TYR A 799 5.57 15.61 30.25
C TYR A 799 6.11 16.24 31.53
N TYR A 800 5.60 15.77 32.67
CA TYR A 800 5.93 16.26 34.00
C TYR A 800 6.31 15.12 34.96
N ASP A 801 7.11 15.44 35.97
CA ASP A 801 7.46 14.52 37.08
C ASP A 801 6.36 14.46 38.17
N ARG A 802 6.70 13.94 39.36
CA ARG A 802 5.76 13.85 40.50
C ARG A 802 5.49 15.20 41.16
N GLU A 803 6.43 16.12 41.02
CA GLU A 803 6.46 17.45 41.60
C GLU A 803 5.90 18.51 40.63
N MET A 804 5.38 18.08 39.47
CA MET A 804 4.84 18.89 38.38
C MET A 804 5.87 19.81 37.69
N ASN A 805 7.17 19.50 37.75
CA ASN A 805 8.16 20.13 36.88
C ASN A 805 8.09 19.53 35.48
N ARG A 806 8.24 20.36 34.43
CA ARG A 806 8.29 19.89 33.04
C ARG A 806 9.64 19.25 32.75
N ILE A 807 9.65 17.94 32.48
CA ILE A 807 10.88 17.18 32.17
C ILE A 807 11.06 16.85 30.68
N GLY A 808 10.02 17.03 29.86
CA GLY A 808 10.12 16.80 28.42
C GLY A 808 8.92 17.31 27.62
N SER A 809 9.05 17.28 26.29
CA SER A 809 7.93 17.51 25.38
C SER A 809 8.24 17.06 23.95
N SER A 810 7.22 16.63 23.21
CA SER A 810 7.25 16.37 21.77
C SER A 810 6.24 17.26 21.03
N VAL A 811 6.41 17.46 19.72
CA VAL A 811 5.49 18.22 18.86
C VAL A 811 5.33 17.50 17.52
N HIS A 812 4.10 17.30 17.08
CA HIS A 812 3.73 16.49 15.91
C HIS A 812 2.65 17.19 15.08
N PHE A 813 2.44 16.81 13.82
CA PHE A 813 1.33 17.31 13.01
C PHE A 813 -0.01 16.69 13.44
N THR A 814 -1.10 17.42 13.20
CA THR A 814 -2.49 16.92 13.29
C THR A 814 -2.89 16.15 12.03
N ASN A 815 -4.04 15.47 12.07
CA ASN A 815 -4.58 14.60 11.02
C ASN A 815 -3.69 13.39 10.68
N GLN A 816 -2.99 12.87 11.68
CA GLN A 816 -2.19 11.66 11.59
C GLN A 816 -2.17 10.96 12.96
N ASN A 817 -1.95 9.64 12.94
CA ASN A 817 -1.61 8.89 14.14
C ASN A 817 -0.22 9.32 14.64
N VAL A 818 -0.10 9.52 15.95
CA VAL A 818 1.10 10.06 16.59
C VAL A 818 1.50 9.17 17.76
N THR A 819 2.79 8.85 17.84
CA THR A 819 3.37 8.11 18.97
C THR A 819 4.46 8.96 19.62
N SER A 820 4.25 9.34 20.88
CA SER A 820 5.17 10.16 21.66
C SER A 820 5.86 9.28 22.71
N ARG A 821 7.19 9.14 22.63
CA ARG A 821 7.95 8.41 23.68
C ARG A 821 7.84 9.13 25.02
N VAL A 822 7.70 8.35 26.10
CA VAL A 822 7.64 8.85 27.47
C VAL A 822 9.08 9.08 27.98
N PRO A 823 9.44 10.28 28.48
CA PRO A 823 10.72 10.50 29.15
C PRO A 823 10.83 9.70 30.45
N SER A 824 12.03 9.22 30.77
CA SER A 824 12.27 8.55 32.07
C SER A 824 11.94 9.50 33.23
N GLY A 825 11.24 8.99 34.25
CA GLY A 825 10.76 9.77 35.39
C GLY A 825 9.45 10.53 35.17
N ALA A 826 8.86 10.51 33.97
CA ALA A 826 7.57 11.16 33.73
C ALA A 826 6.45 10.43 34.46
N ARG A 827 5.49 11.19 35.00
CA ARG A 827 4.29 10.67 35.66
C ARG A 827 3.00 11.19 35.03
N THR A 828 2.91 12.48 34.73
CA THR A 828 1.74 13.09 34.12
C THR A 828 2.08 13.75 32.79
N LEU A 829 1.07 13.94 31.96
CA LEU A 829 1.18 14.72 30.72
C LEU A 829 0.08 15.76 30.61
N ARG A 830 0.36 16.77 29.77
CA ARG A 830 -0.60 17.79 29.35
C ARG A 830 -0.45 18.01 27.85
N LEU A 831 -1.56 18.11 27.13
CA LEU A 831 -1.56 18.41 25.71
C LEU A 831 -1.60 19.92 25.46
N ALA A 832 -1.08 20.37 24.33
CA ALA A 832 -1.29 21.73 23.84
C ALA A 832 -1.43 21.75 22.31
N VAL A 833 -2.38 22.53 21.78
CA VAL A 833 -2.48 22.76 20.34
C VAL A 833 -1.42 23.79 19.89
N ARG A 834 -0.78 23.45 18.78
CA ARG A 834 0.07 24.32 17.95
C ARG A 834 -0.62 24.60 16.62
N VAL A 835 -0.24 25.73 16.05
CA VAL A 835 -0.88 26.39 14.90
C VAL A 835 0.22 27.18 14.09
N SER A 836 -0.05 27.74 12.89
CA SER A 836 0.89 28.62 12.11
C SER A 836 0.14 29.62 11.18
N GLY A 837 0.53 29.94 9.92
CA GLY A 837 -0.05 30.88 8.88
C GLY A 837 -1.13 31.96 9.18
N GLU A 838 -1.88 32.40 8.14
CA GLU A 838 -3.27 32.91 8.27
C GLU A 838 -4.26 31.75 7.99
N GLY A 839 -5.46 31.67 8.59
CA GLY A 839 -6.29 30.47 8.38
C GLY A 839 -7.60 30.29 9.14
N ARG A 840 -8.44 29.37 8.68
CA ARG A 840 -9.57 28.84 9.46
C ARG A 840 -9.57 27.32 9.57
N ALA A 841 -10.26 26.72 10.56
CA ALA A 841 -10.46 25.27 10.76
C ALA A 841 -11.20 24.97 12.09
N THR A 842 -11.14 23.73 12.57
CA THR A 842 -11.80 23.20 13.76
C THR A 842 -11.03 22.00 14.30
N LEU A 843 -10.67 21.98 15.58
CA LEU A 843 -10.22 20.80 16.33
C LEU A 843 -11.43 19.88 16.54
N ARG A 844 -11.52 18.81 15.76
CA ARG A 844 -12.66 17.91 15.75
C ARG A 844 -12.56 16.82 16.82
N SER A 845 -11.35 16.30 17.04
CA SER A 845 -11.09 15.27 18.05
C SER A 845 -9.70 15.39 18.67
N VAL A 846 -9.60 14.88 19.89
CA VAL A 846 -8.35 14.56 20.59
C VAL A 846 -8.60 13.20 21.26
N GLU A 847 -7.87 12.18 20.85
CA GLU A 847 -8.00 10.79 21.32
C GLU A 847 -6.64 10.29 21.81
N PHE A 848 -6.60 9.61 22.97
CA PHE A 848 -5.42 8.90 23.49
C PHE A 848 -5.33 7.47 22.98
N ALA A 849 -5.36 7.33 21.65
CA ALA A 849 -5.13 6.11 20.91
C ALA A 849 -4.79 6.47 19.47
N HIS A 850 -4.20 5.55 18.72
CA HIS A 850 -4.29 5.61 17.26
C HIS A 850 -5.73 5.36 16.79
N ARG A 851 -6.13 6.03 15.70
CA ARG A 851 -7.30 5.60 14.93
C ARG A 851 -6.89 4.40 14.08
N ALA A 852 -7.68 3.34 14.14
CA ALA A 852 -7.49 2.15 13.31
C ALA A 852 -7.99 2.46 11.88
N THR A 853 -7.12 3.05 11.06
CA THR A 853 -7.44 3.42 9.68
C THR A 853 -7.33 2.19 8.77
N THR A 854 -8.46 1.67 8.31
CA THR A 854 -8.50 0.88 7.07
C THR A 854 -7.92 1.72 5.93
N PRO A 855 -6.98 1.21 5.13
CA PRO A 855 -6.46 1.95 3.97
C PRO A 855 -7.60 2.21 2.97
N ALA A 856 -7.52 3.32 2.25
CA ALA A 856 -8.46 3.61 1.18
C ALA A 856 -8.17 2.75 -0.06
N PHE A 857 -6.90 2.41 -0.26
CA PHE A 857 -6.43 1.57 -1.35
C PHE A 857 -5.91 0.23 -0.81
N VAL A 858 -6.42 -0.89 -1.32
CA VAL A 858 -5.81 -2.21 -1.12
C VAL A 858 -5.37 -2.72 -2.48
N ARG A 859 -4.06 -2.77 -2.71
CA ARG A 859 -3.54 -3.31 -3.96
C ARG A 859 -3.64 -4.82 -3.95
N LEU A 860 -4.41 -5.33 -4.89
CA LEU A 860 -4.53 -6.75 -5.19
C LEU A 860 -4.16 -6.98 -6.65
N ARG A 861 -3.49 -8.11 -6.92
CA ARG A 861 -3.04 -8.58 -8.24
C ARG A 861 -3.30 -10.07 -8.44
N GLY A 862 -3.43 -10.82 -7.35
CA GLY A 862 -3.38 -12.26 -7.34
C GLY A 862 -4.51 -12.86 -8.16
N ALA A 863 -4.22 -14.01 -8.76
CA ALA A 863 -5.25 -14.89 -9.30
C ALA A 863 -6.09 -15.53 -8.18
N ALA A 864 -5.74 -15.30 -6.91
CA ALA A 864 -6.57 -15.54 -5.72
C ALA A 864 -6.22 -14.55 -4.59
N LEU A 865 -7.17 -14.34 -3.68
CA LEU A 865 -7.02 -13.57 -2.45
C LEU A 865 -6.99 -14.54 -1.25
N LEU A 866 -5.86 -14.65 -0.54
CA LEU A 866 -5.76 -15.48 0.66
C LEU A 866 -6.04 -14.66 1.92
N VAL A 867 -6.87 -15.20 2.80
CA VAL A 867 -7.30 -14.63 4.07
C VAL A 867 -6.95 -15.59 5.19
N THR A 868 -6.33 -15.10 6.27
CA THR A 868 -5.90 -15.90 7.41
C THR A 868 -5.90 -15.09 8.70
N ASN A 869 -6.08 -15.72 9.86
CA ASN A 869 -6.02 -15.02 11.15
C ASN A 869 -4.60 -14.52 11.49
N VAL A 870 -3.58 -15.26 11.08
CA VAL A 870 -2.17 -14.89 11.16
C VAL A 870 -1.38 -15.50 10.00
N TYR A 871 -0.26 -14.89 9.66
CA TYR A 871 0.70 -15.37 8.67
C TYR A 871 2.13 -15.19 9.22
N PRO A 872 3.13 -15.97 8.78
CA PRO A 872 4.50 -15.82 9.25
C PRO A 872 5.10 -14.45 8.94
N SER A 873 6.14 -14.10 9.69
CA SER A 873 7.00 -12.93 9.44
C SER A 873 8.43 -13.23 9.87
N HIS A 874 9.40 -12.39 9.50
CA HIS A 874 10.80 -12.57 9.94
C HIS A 874 11.00 -12.50 11.46
N ARG A 875 10.06 -11.89 12.21
CA ARG A 875 10.04 -11.88 13.70
C ARG A 875 9.30 -13.06 14.32
N ASP A 876 8.42 -13.72 13.57
CA ASP A 876 7.57 -14.82 14.01
C ASP A 876 7.36 -15.78 12.84
N ARG A 877 8.37 -16.64 12.61
CA ARG A 877 8.48 -17.46 11.39
C ARG A 877 7.56 -18.70 11.38
N TYR A 878 6.83 -18.98 12.46
CA TYR A 878 6.16 -20.28 12.67
C TYR A 878 4.64 -20.23 12.70
N ARG A 879 4.04 -19.07 12.99
CA ARG A 879 2.57 -18.94 13.02
C ARG A 879 1.98 -19.11 11.63
N ASN A 880 1.32 -20.26 11.43
CA ASN A 880 0.73 -20.70 10.17
C ASN A 880 1.76 -20.94 9.04
N GLY A 881 2.96 -21.43 9.38
CA GLY A 881 4.04 -21.72 8.41
C GLY A 881 3.63 -22.56 7.20
N PHE A 882 2.79 -23.58 7.38
CA PHE A 882 2.27 -24.42 6.29
C PHE A 882 1.36 -23.66 5.30
N VAL A 883 0.73 -22.56 5.72
CA VAL A 883 -0.03 -21.66 4.82
C VAL A 883 0.95 -20.88 3.94
N HIS A 884 2.07 -20.44 4.50
CA HIS A 884 3.14 -19.80 3.73
C HIS A 884 3.77 -20.77 2.72
N SER A 885 4.09 -22.02 3.12
CA SER A 885 4.57 -23.05 2.19
C SER A 885 3.61 -23.28 1.01
N ARG A 886 2.29 -23.23 1.27
CA ARG A 886 1.26 -23.33 0.23
C ARG A 886 1.22 -22.11 -0.70
N VAL A 887 1.42 -20.90 -0.17
CA VAL A 887 1.53 -19.68 -0.99
C VAL A 887 2.82 -19.66 -1.82
N LEU A 888 3.94 -20.15 -1.28
CA LEU A 888 5.18 -20.35 -2.04
C LEU A 888 4.98 -21.37 -3.18
N ALA A 889 4.28 -22.48 -2.92
CA ALA A 889 3.93 -23.45 -3.96
C ALA A 889 3.07 -22.82 -5.08
N TYR A 890 2.06 -22.01 -4.73
CA TYR A 890 1.28 -21.26 -5.71
C TYR A 890 2.16 -20.31 -6.54
N LYS A 891 3.04 -19.54 -5.89
CA LYS A 891 3.98 -18.63 -6.58
C LYS A 891 4.93 -19.37 -7.52
N ASN A 892 5.48 -20.50 -7.10
CA ASN A 892 6.37 -21.33 -7.90
C ASN A 892 5.64 -21.96 -9.10
N ALA A 893 4.34 -22.24 -8.98
CA ALA A 893 3.45 -22.63 -10.07
C ALA A 893 2.90 -21.42 -10.89
N GLY A 894 3.55 -20.25 -10.81
CA GLY A 894 3.17 -19.03 -11.56
C GLY A 894 1.89 -18.34 -11.08
N THR A 895 1.29 -18.80 -9.99
CA THR A 895 0.03 -18.26 -9.44
C THR A 895 0.32 -17.26 -8.33
N ILE A 896 0.25 -15.97 -8.65
CA ILE A 896 0.33 -14.90 -7.64
C ILE A 896 -0.91 -14.95 -6.75
N VAL A 897 -0.71 -14.86 -5.44
CA VAL A 897 -1.76 -14.81 -4.42
C VAL A 897 -1.44 -13.68 -3.45
N ASP A 898 -2.36 -12.73 -3.25
CA ASP A 898 -2.20 -11.68 -2.24
C ASP A 898 -2.62 -12.22 -0.87
N VAL A 899 -1.88 -11.87 0.20
CA VAL A 899 -2.10 -12.42 1.55
C VAL A 899 -2.61 -11.34 2.50
N LEU A 900 -3.77 -11.59 3.12
CA LEU A 900 -4.38 -10.77 4.16
C LEU A 900 -4.41 -11.50 5.50
N SER A 901 -3.66 -10.99 6.48
CA SER A 901 -3.71 -11.39 7.89
C SER A 901 -4.73 -10.52 8.64
N VAL A 902 -5.94 -11.06 8.83
CA VAL A 902 -7.10 -10.35 9.37
C VAL A 902 -7.34 -10.73 10.82
N SER A 903 -7.45 -9.75 11.71
CA SER A 903 -7.76 -9.96 13.13
C SER A 903 -8.27 -8.68 13.77
N ASP A 904 -9.33 -8.77 14.59
CA ASP A 904 -9.95 -7.59 15.20
C ASP A 904 -8.99 -6.79 16.09
N GLY A 905 -9.13 -5.47 16.03
CA GLY A 905 -8.27 -4.52 16.74
C GLY A 905 -6.85 -4.35 16.18
N ARG A 906 -6.37 -5.19 15.26
CA ARG A 906 -5.01 -5.08 14.71
C ARG A 906 -4.88 -3.87 13.77
N PRO A 907 -3.86 -3.00 13.93
CA PRO A 907 -3.63 -1.84 13.06
C PRO A 907 -3.26 -2.29 11.64
N TYR A 908 -3.42 -1.39 10.67
CA TYR A 908 -2.97 -1.64 9.30
C TYR A 908 -1.44 -1.56 9.18
N GLU A 909 -0.82 -2.66 8.74
CA GLU A 909 0.60 -2.74 8.38
C GLU A 909 0.75 -3.61 7.12
N THR A 910 1.82 -3.42 6.36
CA THR A 910 2.28 -4.38 5.35
C THR A 910 3.76 -4.66 5.50
N TYR A 911 4.15 -5.88 5.15
CA TYR A 911 5.53 -6.35 5.12
C TYR A 911 5.73 -7.35 3.97
N GLU A 912 6.98 -7.76 3.76
CA GLU A 912 7.36 -8.84 2.84
C GLU A 912 7.92 -10.02 3.64
N HIS A 913 7.66 -11.24 3.18
CA HIS A 913 8.23 -12.46 3.74
C HIS A 913 8.49 -13.52 2.66
N GLU A 914 9.76 -13.86 2.47
CA GLU A 914 10.27 -14.79 1.43
C GLU A 914 9.71 -14.49 0.02
N GLY A 915 9.63 -13.20 -0.29
CA GLY A 915 9.15 -12.67 -1.57
C GLY A 915 7.63 -12.57 -1.72
N ILE A 916 6.85 -12.84 -0.66
CA ILE A 916 5.39 -12.67 -0.59
C ILE A 916 5.04 -11.34 0.08
N ASP A 917 4.16 -10.56 -0.53
CA ASP A 917 3.60 -9.34 0.09
C ASP A 917 2.45 -9.69 1.05
N VAL A 918 2.55 -9.25 2.30
CA VAL A 918 1.57 -9.53 3.35
C VAL A 918 0.92 -8.22 3.81
N HIS A 919 -0.40 -8.16 3.72
CA HIS A 919 -1.22 -7.10 4.31
C HIS A 919 -1.81 -7.57 5.64
N VAL A 920 -1.92 -6.67 6.60
CA VAL A 920 -2.41 -6.95 7.95
C VAL A 920 -3.48 -5.93 8.33
N GLY A 921 -4.53 -6.33 9.04
CA GLY A 921 -5.46 -5.37 9.66
C GLY A 921 -6.68 -6.01 10.32
N SER A 922 -7.68 -5.17 10.61
CA SER A 922 -9.01 -5.59 11.07
C SER A 922 -9.89 -6.10 9.93
N VAL A 923 -11.10 -6.59 10.24
CA VAL A 923 -12.10 -7.02 9.26
C VAL A 923 -12.40 -5.95 8.18
N GLY A 924 -12.28 -4.65 8.49
CA GLY A 924 -12.46 -3.58 7.50
C GLY A 924 -11.44 -3.61 6.36
N LEU A 925 -10.23 -4.16 6.57
CA LEU A 925 -9.26 -4.42 5.50
C LEU A 925 -9.79 -5.48 4.53
N LEU A 926 -10.41 -6.55 5.06
CA LEU A 926 -11.01 -7.61 4.25
C LEU A 926 -12.19 -7.06 3.44
N GLU A 927 -13.04 -6.25 4.03
CA GLU A 927 -14.16 -5.61 3.34
C GLU A 927 -13.66 -4.73 2.18
N ARG A 928 -12.70 -3.83 2.42
CA ARG A 928 -12.11 -2.99 1.37
C ARG A 928 -11.41 -3.81 0.27
N ALA A 929 -10.70 -4.87 0.65
CA ALA A 929 -10.05 -5.78 -0.29
C ALA A 929 -11.07 -6.49 -1.19
N LEU A 930 -12.19 -6.96 -0.62
CA LEU A 930 -13.27 -7.60 -1.36
C LEU A 930 -13.97 -6.61 -2.30
N GLU A 931 -14.25 -5.39 -1.86
CA GLU A 931 -14.81 -4.31 -2.72
C GLU A 931 -13.90 -4.00 -3.92
N GLN A 932 -12.58 -3.95 -3.73
CA GLN A 932 -11.61 -3.60 -4.78
C GLN A 932 -11.13 -4.79 -5.61
N SER A 933 -11.46 -6.02 -5.20
CA SER A 933 -11.21 -7.25 -5.98
C SER A 933 -12.22 -7.39 -7.14
N PRO A 934 -11.77 -7.74 -8.36
CA PRO A 934 -12.66 -8.22 -9.43
C PRO A 934 -13.44 -9.48 -9.01
N GLU A 935 -14.69 -9.64 -9.45
CA GLU A 935 -15.55 -10.74 -8.99
C GLU A 935 -15.07 -12.15 -9.34
N HIS A 936 -14.23 -12.28 -10.38
CA HIS A 936 -13.67 -13.58 -10.77
C HIS A 936 -12.53 -14.05 -9.87
N VAL A 937 -12.01 -13.20 -8.96
CA VAL A 937 -10.93 -13.58 -8.04
C VAL A 937 -11.50 -14.44 -6.90
N PRO A 938 -11.07 -15.71 -6.75
CA PRO A 938 -11.49 -16.57 -5.67
C PRO A 938 -10.85 -16.15 -4.33
N VAL A 939 -11.59 -16.35 -3.24
CA VAL A 939 -11.13 -16.09 -1.87
C VAL A 939 -10.72 -17.41 -1.22
N LEU A 940 -9.47 -17.54 -0.78
CA LEU A 940 -8.93 -18.70 -0.08
C LEU A 940 -8.86 -18.38 1.42
N VAL A 941 -9.61 -19.06 2.27
CA VAL A 941 -9.65 -18.76 3.71
C VAL A 941 -9.00 -19.87 4.51
N HIS A 942 -8.10 -19.50 5.43
CA HIS A 942 -7.52 -20.38 6.45
C HIS A 942 -7.93 -19.86 7.83
N PHE A 943 -8.30 -20.75 8.76
CA PHE A 943 -8.76 -20.36 10.10
C PHE A 943 -9.91 -19.33 10.09
N LEU A 944 -10.95 -19.58 9.29
CA LEU A 944 -12.16 -18.76 9.22
C LEU A 944 -12.76 -18.54 10.61
N ASP A 945 -13.02 -17.27 10.94
CA ASP A 945 -13.77 -16.86 12.13
C ASP A 945 -15.06 -16.09 11.78
N GLU A 946 -15.81 -15.71 12.82
CA GLU A 946 -17.10 -15.04 12.68
C GLU A 946 -16.99 -13.64 12.04
N SER A 947 -15.93 -12.87 12.30
CA SER A 947 -15.77 -11.53 11.71
C SER A 947 -15.45 -11.63 10.22
N MET A 948 -14.53 -12.53 9.84
CA MET A 948 -14.23 -12.83 8.44
C MET A 948 -15.47 -13.33 7.71
N TRP A 949 -16.27 -14.19 8.34
CA TRP A 949 -17.50 -14.72 7.76
C TRP A 949 -18.52 -13.61 7.49
N GLN A 950 -18.79 -12.70 8.43
CA GLN A 950 -19.74 -11.61 8.19
C GLN A 950 -19.32 -10.65 7.06
N ALA A 951 -18.02 -10.50 6.80
CA ALA A 951 -17.54 -9.80 5.60
C ALA A 951 -17.78 -10.63 4.31
N ILE A 952 -17.44 -11.91 4.34
CA ILE A 952 -17.56 -12.83 3.19
C ILE A 952 -19.03 -13.11 2.80
N ARG A 953 -19.97 -13.13 3.75
CA ARG A 953 -21.41 -13.33 3.47
C ARG A 953 -22.00 -12.26 2.55
N LYS A 954 -21.36 -11.09 2.41
CA LYS A 954 -21.79 -9.99 1.55
C LYS A 954 -21.53 -10.24 0.06
N LEU A 955 -20.74 -11.26 -0.30
CA LEU A 955 -20.33 -11.56 -1.69
C LEU A 955 -21.40 -12.25 -2.55
N GLY A 956 -22.35 -12.93 -1.91
CA GLY A 956 -23.32 -13.77 -2.62
C GLY A 956 -22.69 -14.91 -3.44
N ARG A 957 -23.37 -15.33 -4.51
CA ARG A 957 -23.02 -16.52 -5.30
C ARG A 957 -22.00 -16.29 -6.43
N THR A 958 -21.65 -15.04 -6.78
CA THR A 958 -20.80 -14.78 -7.98
C THR A 958 -19.34 -15.17 -7.76
N ARG A 959 -18.80 -14.94 -6.56
CA ARG A 959 -17.39 -15.22 -6.22
C ARG A 959 -17.23 -16.59 -5.58
N ARG A 960 -16.20 -17.35 -5.98
CA ARG A 960 -15.87 -18.64 -5.33
C ARG A 960 -15.10 -18.42 -4.04
N VAL A 961 -15.55 -19.04 -2.96
CA VAL A 961 -14.87 -19.04 -1.66
C VAL A 961 -14.38 -20.45 -1.37
N ILE A 962 -13.11 -20.62 -1.02
CA ILE A 962 -12.48 -21.90 -0.70
C ILE A 962 -12.00 -21.85 0.75
N VAL A 963 -12.64 -22.58 1.65
CA VAL A 963 -12.35 -22.56 3.09
C VAL A 963 -11.55 -23.82 3.47
N TRP A 964 -10.31 -23.63 3.90
CA TRP A 964 -9.44 -24.67 4.42
C TRP A 964 -9.62 -24.83 5.93
N LEU A 965 -9.67 -26.09 6.40
CA LEU A 965 -9.80 -26.42 7.82
C LEU A 965 -8.56 -27.16 8.34
N HIS A 966 -8.05 -26.76 9.51
CA HIS A 966 -6.80 -27.24 10.12
C HIS A 966 -6.97 -27.84 11.53
N GLY A 967 -8.22 -27.98 11.99
CA GLY A 967 -8.61 -28.56 13.28
C GLY A 967 -8.87 -27.51 14.36
N ALA A 968 -7.91 -26.65 14.64
CA ALA A 968 -7.96 -25.76 15.81
C ALA A 968 -9.13 -24.75 15.83
N GLU A 969 -9.63 -24.38 14.65
CA GLU A 969 -10.75 -23.46 14.40
C GLU A 969 -12.14 -24.12 14.46
N VAL A 970 -12.22 -25.44 14.27
CA VAL A 970 -13.49 -26.19 14.14
C VAL A 970 -13.71 -27.24 15.23
N GLN A 971 -12.64 -27.91 15.68
CA GLN A 971 -12.72 -29.00 16.65
C GLN A 971 -13.32 -28.55 17.99
N PRO A 972 -14.18 -29.39 18.60
CA PRO A 972 -14.77 -29.13 19.90
C PRO A 972 -13.80 -29.42 21.05
N TRP A 973 -14.26 -29.13 22.28
CA TRP A 973 -13.45 -29.30 23.48
C TRP A 973 -13.05 -30.76 23.76
N TRP A 974 -13.85 -31.76 23.38
CA TRP A 974 -13.57 -33.18 23.68
C TRP A 974 -12.38 -33.73 22.88
N ARG A 975 -12.31 -33.45 21.56
CA ARG A 975 -11.13 -33.76 20.71
C ARG A 975 -9.84 -33.10 21.21
N ARG A 976 -9.95 -32.14 22.13
CA ARG A 976 -8.86 -31.30 22.66
C ARG A 976 -8.76 -31.36 24.19
N ALA A 977 -9.37 -32.35 24.85
CA ALA A 977 -9.51 -32.38 26.31
C ALA A 977 -8.17 -32.33 27.06
N TYR A 978 -7.12 -32.95 26.50
CA TYR A 978 -5.74 -32.97 27.01
C TYR A 978 -5.06 -31.59 27.11
N ASN A 979 -5.71 -30.48 26.71
CA ASN A 979 -5.19 -29.12 26.85
C ASN A 979 -5.66 -28.41 28.12
N TYR A 980 -6.61 -28.96 28.88
CA TYR A 980 -7.25 -28.31 30.02
C TYR A 980 -6.85 -29.01 31.34
N SER A 981 -6.23 -28.25 32.25
CA SER A 981 -5.69 -28.74 33.51
C SER A 981 -6.57 -28.45 34.73
N SER A 982 -7.62 -27.63 34.58
CA SER A 982 -8.58 -27.32 35.64
C SER A 982 -10.03 -27.43 35.16
N ASP A 983 -10.96 -27.62 36.09
CA ASP A 983 -12.40 -27.61 35.81
C ASP A 983 -12.89 -26.25 35.28
N GLU A 984 -12.22 -25.14 35.64
CA GLU A 984 -12.54 -23.81 35.15
C GLU A 984 -12.13 -23.62 33.69
N ASP A 985 -10.89 -23.98 33.33
CA ASP A 985 -10.43 -24.01 31.92
C ASP A 985 -11.39 -24.85 31.07
N LEU A 986 -11.77 -26.03 31.59
CA LEU A 986 -12.65 -26.97 30.93
C LEU A 986 -14.09 -26.44 30.80
N ALA A 987 -14.60 -25.70 31.78
CA ALA A 987 -15.90 -25.04 31.70
C ALA A 987 -15.91 -23.91 30.66
N GLN A 988 -14.89 -23.05 30.65
CA GLN A 988 -14.74 -22.01 29.63
C GLN A 988 -14.60 -22.62 28.22
N ALA A 989 -13.80 -23.69 28.08
CA ALA A 989 -13.63 -24.42 26.82
C ALA A 989 -14.94 -25.04 26.31
N LYS A 990 -15.78 -25.59 27.19
CA LYS A 990 -17.12 -26.10 26.86
C LYS A 990 -18.01 -25.01 26.27
N VAL A 991 -18.03 -23.81 26.86
CA VAL A 991 -18.81 -22.65 26.35
C VAL A 991 -18.30 -22.19 24.98
N ALA A 992 -16.99 -21.99 24.84
CA ALA A 992 -16.37 -21.57 23.59
C ALA A 992 -16.56 -22.60 22.46
N SER A 993 -16.43 -23.89 22.78
CA SER A 993 -16.74 -24.99 21.87
C SER A 993 -18.20 -25.00 21.43
N GLY A 994 -19.13 -24.68 22.33
CA GLY A 994 -20.56 -24.58 22.00
C GLY A 994 -20.86 -23.44 21.02
N ALA A 995 -20.13 -22.32 21.10
CA ALA A 995 -20.21 -21.25 20.11
C ALA A 995 -19.62 -21.68 18.75
N ARG A 996 -18.40 -22.24 18.75
CA ARG A 996 -17.70 -22.76 17.57
C ARG A 996 -18.56 -23.74 16.76
N LEU A 997 -19.19 -24.71 17.40
CA LEU A 997 -20.03 -25.69 16.70
C LEU A 997 -21.32 -25.08 16.12
N ARG A 998 -21.88 -24.01 16.73
CA ARG A 998 -23.00 -23.27 16.13
C ARG A 998 -22.57 -22.48 14.90
N PHE A 999 -21.42 -21.79 14.99
CA PHE A 999 -20.82 -21.06 13.88
C PHE A 999 -20.54 -21.96 12.67
N TRP A 1000 -19.82 -23.07 12.85
CA TRP A 1000 -19.55 -23.99 11.74
C TRP A 1000 -20.81 -24.67 11.19
N ARG A 1001 -21.84 -24.88 12.02
CA ARG A 1001 -23.14 -25.35 11.55
C ARG A 1001 -23.85 -24.33 10.65
N GLU A 1002 -23.73 -23.02 10.93
CA GLU A 1002 -24.18 -21.96 10.03
C GLU A 1002 -23.37 -21.98 8.71
N VAL A 1003 -22.04 -21.95 8.79
CA VAL A 1003 -21.12 -21.92 7.65
C VAL A 1003 -21.38 -23.10 6.68
N PHE A 1004 -21.53 -24.32 7.18
CA PHE A 1004 -21.84 -25.48 6.34
C PHE A 1004 -23.27 -25.49 5.81
N SER A 1005 -24.23 -24.88 6.53
CA SER A 1005 -25.63 -24.78 6.09
C SER A 1005 -25.83 -23.73 4.99
N GLU A 1006 -24.95 -22.73 4.89
CA GLU A 1006 -25.07 -21.62 3.93
C GLU A 1006 -25.09 -22.11 2.47
N ARG A 1007 -25.97 -21.50 1.67
CA ARG A 1007 -26.23 -21.79 0.25
C ARG A 1007 -26.27 -20.52 -0.63
N GLU A 1008 -26.35 -19.33 -0.05
CA GLU A 1008 -26.27 -18.06 -0.80
C GLU A 1008 -24.82 -17.68 -1.20
N ILE A 1009 -23.84 -18.51 -0.87
CA ILE A 1009 -22.42 -18.31 -1.20
C ILE A 1009 -21.90 -19.54 -1.96
N ASN A 1010 -21.02 -19.30 -2.94
CA ASN A 1010 -20.33 -20.36 -3.68
C ASN A 1010 -19.11 -20.89 -2.88
N THR A 1011 -19.38 -21.51 -1.73
CA THR A 1011 -18.37 -22.01 -0.80
C THR A 1011 -18.00 -23.48 -1.07
N HIS A 1012 -16.70 -23.74 -1.19
CA HIS A 1012 -16.08 -25.07 -1.26
C HIS A 1012 -15.18 -25.29 -0.03
N PHE A 1013 -15.28 -26.44 0.62
CA PHE A 1013 -14.48 -26.75 1.81
C PHE A 1013 -13.30 -27.66 1.49
N VAL A 1014 -12.16 -27.45 2.14
CA VAL A 1014 -10.96 -28.27 1.94
C VAL A 1014 -10.43 -28.79 3.26
N PHE A 1015 -10.40 -30.12 3.35
CA PHE A 1015 -9.89 -30.85 4.51
C PHE A 1015 -8.52 -31.43 4.18
N VAL A 1016 -7.65 -31.54 5.18
CA VAL A 1016 -6.26 -31.98 4.99
C VAL A 1016 -6.09 -33.51 5.01
N SER A 1017 -7.14 -34.25 5.36
CA SER A 1017 -7.25 -35.71 5.38
C SER A 1017 -8.73 -36.13 5.34
N GLN A 1018 -9.02 -37.39 5.03
CA GLN A 1018 -10.40 -37.90 4.99
C GLN A 1018 -10.97 -38.10 6.40
N TYR A 1019 -10.18 -38.68 7.32
CA TYR A 1019 -10.53 -38.80 8.74
C TYR A 1019 -10.97 -37.47 9.34
N PHE A 1020 -10.25 -36.39 9.02
CA PHE A 1020 -10.57 -35.07 9.55
C PHE A 1020 -11.83 -34.46 8.91
N ALA A 1021 -12.15 -34.79 7.65
CA ALA A 1021 -13.43 -34.44 7.06
C ALA A 1021 -14.60 -35.15 7.79
N ASP A 1022 -14.45 -36.44 8.05
CA ASP A 1022 -15.46 -37.26 8.72
C ASP A 1022 -15.65 -36.84 10.20
N GLU A 1023 -14.55 -36.60 10.93
CA GLU A 1023 -14.57 -36.07 12.31
C GLU A 1023 -15.34 -34.74 12.41
N VAL A 1024 -15.09 -33.82 11.47
CA VAL A 1024 -15.74 -32.50 11.49
C VAL A 1024 -17.23 -32.61 11.14
N MET A 1025 -17.60 -33.48 10.20
CA MET A 1025 -19.01 -33.72 9.86
C MET A 1025 -19.77 -34.40 11.01
N GLU A 1026 -19.13 -35.32 11.73
CA GLU A 1026 -19.63 -35.92 12.98
C GLU A 1026 -19.83 -34.87 14.07
N ASP A 1027 -18.76 -34.17 14.48
CA ASP A 1027 -18.77 -33.24 15.63
C ASP A 1027 -19.70 -32.02 15.40
N VAL A 1028 -19.84 -31.53 14.16
CA VAL A 1028 -20.76 -30.44 13.79
C VAL A 1028 -22.19 -30.96 13.55
N GLY A 1029 -22.36 -32.24 13.22
CA GLY A 1029 -23.66 -32.84 12.91
C GLY A 1029 -24.24 -32.40 11.58
N ILE A 1030 -23.39 -32.21 10.54
CA ILE A 1030 -23.78 -31.94 9.16
C ILE A 1030 -22.93 -32.81 8.23
N SER A 1031 -23.58 -33.52 7.31
CA SER A 1031 -22.90 -34.13 6.15
C SER A 1031 -22.87 -33.15 4.98
N LEU A 1032 -21.71 -32.99 4.35
CA LEU A 1032 -21.53 -32.18 3.14
C LEU A 1032 -21.66 -33.06 1.89
N GLU A 1033 -22.31 -32.54 0.85
CA GLU A 1033 -22.28 -33.15 -0.49
C GLU A 1033 -20.84 -33.26 -1.00
N ALA A 1034 -20.48 -34.37 -1.65
CA ALA A 1034 -19.14 -34.60 -2.20
C ALA A 1034 -18.69 -33.56 -3.26
N THR A 1035 -19.63 -32.78 -3.81
CA THR A 1035 -19.35 -31.63 -4.70
C THR A 1035 -18.97 -30.35 -3.96
N ARG A 1036 -19.22 -30.26 -2.65
CA ARG A 1036 -18.97 -29.08 -1.80
C ARG A 1036 -17.66 -29.16 -1.01
N TYR A 1037 -16.97 -30.29 -1.02
CA TYR A 1037 -15.67 -30.42 -0.35
C TYR A 1037 -14.66 -31.22 -1.15
N SER A 1038 -13.39 -31.16 -0.72
CA SER A 1038 -12.32 -32.03 -1.22
C SER A 1038 -11.30 -32.31 -0.12
N VAL A 1039 -10.62 -33.44 -0.20
CA VAL A 1039 -9.41 -33.71 0.61
C VAL A 1039 -8.20 -33.26 -0.20
N ILE A 1040 -7.43 -32.32 0.33
CA ILE A 1040 -6.16 -31.87 -0.25
C ILE A 1040 -5.15 -31.70 0.91
N HIS A 1041 -4.15 -32.56 0.94
CA HIS A 1041 -3.13 -32.58 1.98
C HIS A 1041 -2.29 -31.28 2.01
N ASN A 1042 -1.57 -31.05 3.10
CA ASN A 1042 -0.50 -30.05 3.12
C ASN A 1042 0.76 -30.63 2.50
N PRO A 1043 1.41 -29.89 1.58
CA PRO A 1043 2.53 -30.42 0.84
C PRO A 1043 3.82 -30.36 1.66
N VAL A 1044 4.79 -31.16 1.23
CA VAL A 1044 6.16 -31.25 1.73
C VAL A 1044 7.11 -30.89 0.60
N ASP A 1045 8.06 -29.98 0.88
CA ASP A 1045 9.16 -29.69 -0.04
C ASP A 1045 10.15 -30.86 -0.06
N THR A 1046 9.97 -31.78 -1.01
CA THR A 1046 10.85 -32.96 -1.18
C THR A 1046 12.22 -32.62 -1.80
N THR A 1047 12.45 -31.36 -2.19
CA THR A 1047 13.77 -30.84 -2.63
C THR A 1047 14.59 -30.42 -1.42
N LEU A 1048 13.99 -29.63 -0.51
CA LEU A 1048 14.59 -29.24 0.77
C LEU A 1048 14.78 -30.47 1.68
N PHE A 1049 13.69 -31.21 1.91
CA PHE A 1049 13.66 -32.48 2.65
C PHE A 1049 14.01 -33.66 1.73
N SER A 1050 15.12 -33.55 1.02
CA SER A 1050 15.57 -34.52 0.02
C SER A 1050 16.05 -35.83 0.66
N TYR A 1051 15.36 -36.93 0.33
CA TYR A 1051 15.81 -38.28 0.66
C TYR A 1051 17.23 -38.54 0.15
N LYS A 1052 18.07 -39.05 1.06
CA LYS A 1052 19.28 -39.80 0.74
C LYS A 1052 19.16 -41.16 1.41
N THR A 1053 19.62 -42.22 0.75
CA THR A 1053 19.74 -43.55 1.33
C THR A 1053 20.48 -43.45 2.66
N LYS A 1054 19.84 -43.93 3.73
CA LYS A 1054 20.40 -43.95 5.09
C LYS A 1054 21.54 -44.95 5.20
N ASP A 1055 22.42 -44.74 6.17
CA ASP A 1055 23.30 -45.81 6.64
C ASP A 1055 22.50 -46.72 7.60
N PRO A 1056 22.70 -48.04 7.60
CA PRO A 1056 22.07 -48.93 8.57
C PRO A 1056 22.26 -48.48 10.04
N GLU A 1057 23.39 -47.87 10.41
CA GLU A 1057 23.65 -47.35 11.76
C GLU A 1057 22.86 -46.08 12.10
N ASP A 1058 22.22 -45.41 11.13
CA ASP A 1058 21.33 -44.27 11.40
C ASP A 1058 20.15 -44.67 12.31
N ARG A 1059 19.79 -45.97 12.35
CA ARG A 1059 18.79 -46.55 13.28
C ARG A 1059 19.09 -46.27 14.75
N LEU A 1060 20.35 -46.01 15.11
CA LEU A 1060 20.78 -45.71 16.48
C LEU A 1060 20.57 -44.25 16.87
N ARG A 1061 20.18 -43.38 15.92
CA ARG A 1061 20.05 -41.92 16.12
C ARG A 1061 18.58 -41.50 16.02
N ILE A 1062 17.99 -41.16 17.17
CA ILE A 1062 16.58 -40.85 17.37
C ILE A 1062 16.37 -39.34 17.56
N LEU A 1063 15.59 -38.73 16.69
CA LEU A 1063 15.27 -37.30 16.70
C LEU A 1063 13.81 -37.05 17.09
N SER A 1064 13.56 -36.02 17.90
CA SER A 1064 12.21 -35.48 18.13
C SER A 1064 12.24 -33.95 18.09
N VAL A 1065 11.56 -33.35 17.11
CA VAL A 1065 11.45 -31.89 16.94
C VAL A 1065 10.00 -31.48 17.14
N ARG A 1066 9.62 -30.96 18.31
CA ARG A 1066 8.21 -30.71 18.68
C ARG A 1066 8.03 -29.43 19.51
N PRO A 1067 6.95 -28.64 19.31
CA PRO A 1067 6.63 -27.52 20.19
C PRO A 1067 6.25 -27.99 21.60
N TYR A 1068 6.77 -27.33 22.64
CA TYR A 1068 6.45 -27.62 24.05
C TYR A 1068 5.39 -26.65 24.62
N ALA A 1069 4.44 -26.22 23.79
CA ALA A 1069 3.38 -25.29 24.16
C ALA A 1069 2.13 -25.97 24.76
N SER A 1070 1.88 -27.24 24.42
CA SER A 1070 0.69 -28.01 24.83
C SER A 1070 0.96 -29.52 24.75
N ALA A 1071 0.16 -30.31 25.45
CA ALA A 1071 0.27 -31.78 25.47
C ALA A 1071 -0.15 -32.49 24.16
N LYS A 1072 -0.58 -31.75 23.12
CA LYS A 1072 -0.96 -32.30 21.78
C LYS A 1072 0.11 -33.25 21.24
N TYR A 1073 1.37 -32.85 21.35
CA TYR A 1073 2.50 -33.54 20.74
C TYR A 1073 3.12 -34.65 21.59
N ALA A 1074 2.47 -35.01 22.71
CA ALA A 1074 2.82 -36.14 23.56
C ALA A 1074 4.33 -36.29 23.91
N ASN A 1075 5.04 -35.17 24.03
CA ASN A 1075 6.47 -35.14 24.34
C ASN A 1075 6.79 -35.88 25.66
N ASP A 1076 5.83 -35.92 26.57
CA ASP A 1076 5.82 -36.72 27.80
C ASP A 1076 5.86 -38.23 27.55
N LEU A 1077 5.16 -38.74 26.53
CA LEU A 1077 5.24 -40.15 26.12
C LEU A 1077 6.58 -40.47 25.47
N SER A 1078 7.17 -39.52 24.73
CA SER A 1078 8.53 -39.67 24.19
C SER A 1078 9.57 -39.80 25.31
N VAL A 1079 9.48 -38.95 26.34
CA VAL A 1079 10.39 -39.02 27.50
C VAL A 1079 10.18 -40.30 28.30
N ALA A 1080 8.93 -40.70 28.55
CA ALA A 1080 8.62 -41.95 29.24
C ALA A 1080 9.11 -43.19 28.44
N ALA A 1081 9.14 -43.14 27.11
CA ALA A 1081 9.72 -44.20 26.30
C ALA A 1081 11.25 -44.27 26.47
N VAL A 1082 11.95 -43.13 26.52
CA VAL A 1082 13.39 -43.10 26.83
C VAL A 1082 13.68 -43.65 28.23
N GLU A 1083 12.89 -43.28 29.24
CA GLU A 1083 13.03 -43.80 30.61
C GLU A 1083 12.84 -45.32 30.70
N LEU A 1084 11.94 -45.91 29.91
CA LEU A 1084 11.81 -47.37 29.81
C LEU A 1084 13.05 -47.99 29.14
N LEU A 1085 13.54 -47.40 28.05
CA LEU A 1085 14.71 -47.89 27.30
C LEU A 1085 16.01 -47.92 28.13
N ARG A 1086 16.14 -47.12 29.20
CA ARG A 1086 17.30 -47.13 30.11
C ARG A 1086 17.62 -48.49 30.74
N ASN A 1087 16.67 -49.44 30.69
CA ASN A 1087 16.82 -50.78 31.25
C ASN A 1087 17.25 -51.83 30.20
N GLU A 1088 17.36 -51.44 28.92
CA GLU A 1088 17.71 -52.33 27.81
C GLU A 1088 19.22 -52.26 27.49
N PRO A 1089 19.88 -53.38 27.14
CA PRO A 1089 21.33 -53.41 26.87
C PRO A 1089 21.81 -52.48 25.76
N GLU A 1090 20.94 -52.12 24.82
CA GLU A 1090 21.25 -51.24 23.69
C GLU A 1090 21.29 -49.75 24.06
N PHE A 1091 20.81 -49.34 25.24
CA PHE A 1091 20.59 -47.93 25.58
C PHE A 1091 21.82 -47.02 25.37
N GLU A 1092 22.99 -47.46 25.84
CA GLU A 1092 24.27 -46.73 25.72
C GLU A 1092 24.76 -46.56 24.26
N GLN A 1093 24.13 -47.24 23.29
CA GLN A 1093 24.41 -47.12 21.86
C GLN A 1093 23.44 -46.16 21.14
N LEU A 1094 22.36 -45.70 21.80
CA LEU A 1094 21.32 -44.87 21.21
C LEU A 1094 21.57 -43.38 21.48
N GLU A 1095 21.68 -42.56 20.43
CA GLU A 1095 21.68 -41.09 20.56
C GLU A 1095 20.25 -40.56 20.47
N PHE A 1096 19.79 -39.86 21.51
CA PHE A 1096 18.50 -39.15 21.51
C PHE A 1096 18.70 -37.64 21.40
N ARG A 1097 17.95 -36.99 20.52
CA ARG A 1097 17.94 -35.52 20.42
C ARG A 1097 16.53 -34.94 20.45
N PHE A 1098 16.25 -34.15 21.47
CA PHE A 1098 15.01 -33.41 21.63
C PHE A 1098 15.23 -31.93 21.33
N VAL A 1099 14.46 -31.39 20.39
CA VAL A 1099 14.51 -29.97 20.02
C VAL A 1099 13.10 -29.35 20.03
N GLY A 1100 13.01 -28.14 20.55
CA GLY A 1100 11.79 -27.35 20.60
C GLY A 1100 11.80 -26.42 21.82
N ALA A 1101 10.88 -25.47 21.86
CA ALA A 1101 10.72 -24.58 23.01
C ALA A 1101 9.24 -24.43 23.39
N GLY A 1102 8.99 -23.91 24.60
CA GLY A 1102 7.67 -23.62 25.14
C GLY A 1102 7.53 -24.01 26.60
N ARG A 1103 6.48 -23.49 27.25
CA ARG A 1103 6.24 -23.58 28.71
C ARG A 1103 6.30 -24.97 29.35
N LEU A 1104 6.22 -26.05 28.57
CA LEU A 1104 6.29 -27.43 29.07
C LEU A 1104 7.70 -28.05 28.96
N PHE A 1105 8.70 -27.36 28.37
CA PHE A 1105 10.00 -27.95 28.02
C PHE A 1105 10.69 -28.59 29.23
N GLU A 1106 11.13 -27.79 30.20
CA GLU A 1106 11.87 -28.29 31.37
C GLU A 1106 11.04 -29.28 32.21
N SER A 1107 9.73 -29.03 32.36
CA SER A 1107 8.81 -29.92 33.07
C SER A 1107 8.59 -31.27 32.37
N THR A 1108 8.93 -31.38 31.08
CA THR A 1108 8.82 -32.63 30.30
C THR A 1108 10.18 -33.32 30.21
N VAL A 1109 11.23 -32.63 29.74
CA VAL A 1109 12.52 -33.27 29.44
C VAL A 1109 13.52 -33.26 30.61
N GLY A 1110 13.23 -32.54 31.71
CA GLY A 1110 14.16 -32.36 32.82
C GLY A 1110 14.66 -33.66 33.47
N GLY A 1111 13.88 -34.75 33.43
CA GLY A 1111 14.30 -36.07 33.92
C GLY A 1111 15.47 -36.70 33.13
N LEU A 1112 15.60 -36.36 31.84
CA LEU A 1112 16.67 -36.86 30.97
C LEU A 1112 17.96 -36.02 31.05
N ARG A 1113 17.94 -34.90 31.79
CA ARG A 1113 19.03 -33.93 31.85
C ARG A 1113 20.26 -34.53 32.54
N GLY A 1114 21.33 -34.74 31.77
CA GLY A 1114 22.62 -35.29 32.25
C GLY A 1114 22.90 -36.73 31.85
N LEU A 1115 22.00 -37.39 31.11
CA LEU A 1115 22.30 -38.64 30.43
C LEU A 1115 23.32 -38.37 29.30
N SER A 1116 24.38 -39.18 29.22
CA SER A 1116 25.49 -39.07 28.27
C SER A 1116 25.06 -39.11 26.80
N ASN A 1117 23.94 -39.80 26.53
CA ASN A 1117 23.41 -40.09 25.22
C ASN A 1117 22.13 -39.30 24.86
N VAL A 1118 21.73 -38.33 25.69
CA VAL A 1118 20.55 -37.48 25.43
C VAL A 1118 20.95 -36.01 25.30
N ARG A 1119 20.62 -35.42 24.16
CA ARG A 1119 20.76 -33.98 23.87
C ARG A 1119 19.41 -33.27 23.93
N LEU A 1120 19.37 -32.16 24.67
CA LEU A 1120 18.21 -31.30 24.85
C LEU A 1120 18.54 -29.88 24.36
N ASP A 1121 17.91 -29.43 23.27
CA ASP A 1121 18.08 -28.07 22.73
C ASP A 1121 16.76 -27.27 22.87
N GLU A 1122 16.67 -26.36 23.85
CA GLU A 1122 15.51 -25.47 24.01
C GLU A 1122 15.53 -24.33 22.98
N THR A 1123 15.19 -24.63 21.73
CA THR A 1123 15.17 -23.66 20.63
C THR A 1123 14.11 -24.01 19.59
N PHE A 1124 13.74 -23.02 18.77
CA PHE A 1124 13.11 -23.26 17.47
C PHE A 1124 14.20 -23.44 16.40
N LEU A 1125 13.86 -24.08 15.28
CA LEU A 1125 14.73 -24.32 14.12
C LEU A 1125 14.00 -23.97 12.83
N SER A 1126 14.67 -23.36 11.87
CA SER A 1126 14.10 -23.12 10.53
C SER A 1126 13.99 -24.41 9.72
N HIS A 1127 13.14 -24.45 8.68
CA HIS A 1127 13.00 -25.64 7.82
C HIS A 1127 14.35 -26.10 7.23
N SER A 1128 15.29 -25.19 6.95
CA SER A 1128 16.62 -25.51 6.43
C SER A 1128 17.59 -26.07 7.48
N GLU A 1129 17.37 -25.78 8.76
CA GLU A 1129 18.07 -26.41 9.89
C GLU A 1129 17.46 -27.77 10.23
N ILE A 1130 16.13 -27.89 10.21
CA ILE A 1130 15.41 -29.16 10.36
C ILE A 1130 15.84 -30.13 9.24
N ALA A 1131 15.82 -29.68 7.98
CA ALA A 1131 16.31 -30.45 6.82
C ALA A 1131 17.82 -30.72 6.84
N ARG A 1132 18.59 -30.05 7.71
CA ARG A 1132 19.99 -30.38 8.00
C ARG A 1132 20.07 -31.50 9.03
N LEU A 1133 19.39 -31.36 10.17
CA LEU A 1133 19.32 -32.42 11.19
C LEU A 1133 18.74 -33.72 10.65
N HIS A 1134 17.75 -33.67 9.76
CA HIS A 1134 17.19 -34.87 9.14
C HIS A 1134 18.20 -35.68 8.29
N LYS A 1135 19.39 -35.13 7.97
CA LYS A 1135 20.45 -35.88 7.30
C LYS A 1135 21.28 -36.71 8.30
N ASP A 1136 21.31 -36.31 9.57
CA ASP A 1136 22.16 -36.88 10.61
C ASP A 1136 21.45 -37.86 11.56
N PHE A 1137 20.15 -38.14 11.35
CA PHE A 1137 19.32 -39.00 12.20
C PHE A 1137 18.51 -40.01 11.36
N GLY A 1138 18.18 -41.18 11.93
CA GLY A 1138 17.44 -42.24 11.23
C GLY A 1138 16.01 -42.47 11.75
N ILE A 1139 15.77 -42.37 13.06
CA ILE A 1139 14.43 -42.58 13.64
C ILE A 1139 13.83 -41.22 14.02
N PHE A 1140 12.56 -41.00 13.72
CA PHE A 1140 11.82 -39.81 14.14
C PHE A 1140 10.73 -40.18 15.15
N LEU A 1141 10.92 -39.75 16.40
CA LEU A 1141 10.02 -40.05 17.51
C LEU A 1141 8.92 -38.98 17.60
N VAL A 1142 7.71 -39.36 17.20
CA VAL A 1142 6.53 -38.50 17.12
C VAL A 1142 5.27 -39.25 17.61
N PRO A 1143 5.18 -39.61 18.90
CA PRO A 1143 3.87 -39.87 19.49
C PRO A 1143 3.08 -38.56 19.45
N THR A 1144 1.82 -38.58 19.05
CA THR A 1144 0.97 -37.38 19.01
C THR A 1144 -0.44 -37.79 19.41
N ARG A 1145 -1.13 -36.96 20.19
CA ARG A 1145 -2.46 -37.30 20.74
C ARG A 1145 -3.59 -37.07 19.73
N MET A 1146 -3.41 -36.12 18.82
CA MET A 1146 -4.29 -35.84 17.70
C MET A 1146 -3.49 -35.10 16.63
N ASP A 1147 -3.59 -35.49 15.37
CA ASP A 1147 -3.21 -34.62 14.25
C ASP A 1147 -4.16 -34.81 13.06
N ALA A 1148 -4.43 -33.70 12.35
CA ALA A 1148 -5.22 -33.70 11.12
C ALA A 1148 -4.40 -34.15 9.90
N GLN A 1149 -3.06 -34.12 10.00
CA GLN A 1149 -2.15 -34.77 9.05
C GLN A 1149 -0.88 -35.22 9.76
N GLY A 1150 -0.10 -34.27 10.28
CA GLY A 1150 1.24 -34.46 10.83
C GLY A 1150 2.40 -34.00 9.93
N VAL A 1151 2.30 -32.84 9.26
CA VAL A 1151 3.29 -32.32 8.27
C VAL A 1151 4.76 -32.56 8.65
N SER A 1152 5.18 -32.24 9.87
CA SER A 1152 6.58 -32.41 10.28
C SER A 1152 7.05 -33.86 10.44
N ARG A 1153 6.14 -34.83 10.56
CA ARG A 1153 6.44 -36.26 10.35
C ARG A 1153 6.71 -36.53 8.87
N ASP A 1154 5.90 -35.95 7.98
CA ASP A 1154 6.05 -36.13 6.53
C ASP A 1154 7.36 -35.49 6.00
N GLU A 1155 7.80 -34.36 6.57
CA GLU A 1155 9.13 -33.77 6.35
C GLU A 1155 10.28 -34.73 6.73
N ALA A 1156 10.14 -35.42 7.86
CA ALA A 1156 11.12 -36.39 8.33
C ALA A 1156 11.12 -37.66 7.46
N MET A 1157 9.93 -38.17 7.11
CA MET A 1157 9.74 -39.29 6.18
C MET A 1157 10.31 -38.99 4.79
N SER A 1158 10.07 -37.78 4.24
CA SER A 1158 10.68 -37.31 2.98
C SER A 1158 12.21 -37.35 3.02
N SER A 1159 12.78 -37.08 4.19
CA SER A 1159 14.23 -37.10 4.43
C SER A 1159 14.78 -38.51 4.73
N GLY A 1160 13.93 -39.54 4.73
CA GLY A 1160 14.28 -40.94 5.01
C GLY A 1160 14.32 -41.33 6.49
N LEU A 1161 13.71 -40.54 7.40
CA LEU A 1161 13.58 -40.98 8.79
C LEU A 1161 12.37 -41.91 8.94
N VAL A 1162 12.57 -43.01 9.66
CA VAL A 1162 11.48 -43.93 10.02
C VAL A 1162 10.66 -43.33 11.17
N PRO A 1163 9.36 -43.05 11.00
CA PRO A 1163 8.53 -42.48 12.05
C PRO A 1163 8.08 -43.56 13.04
N VAL A 1164 8.37 -43.34 14.32
CA VAL A 1164 7.75 -44.05 15.44
C VAL A 1164 6.65 -43.15 15.99
N THR A 1165 5.40 -43.54 15.75
CA THR A 1165 4.23 -42.67 15.94
C THR A 1165 3.02 -43.46 16.44
N THR A 1166 1.97 -42.78 16.89
CA THR A 1166 0.75 -43.37 17.46
C THR A 1166 -0.35 -43.59 16.41
N ARG A 1167 -1.13 -44.67 16.55
CA ARG A 1167 -2.28 -44.98 15.68
C ARG A 1167 -3.52 -44.15 16.05
N VAL A 1168 -3.45 -42.83 15.89
CA VAL A 1168 -4.55 -41.89 16.20
C VAL A 1168 -4.88 -40.95 15.05
N ALA A 1169 -6.11 -40.45 15.04
CA ALA A 1169 -6.60 -39.45 14.10
C ALA A 1169 -6.25 -39.79 12.63
N ALA A 1170 -5.78 -38.82 11.85
CA ALA A 1170 -5.43 -39.02 10.43
C ALA A 1170 -4.09 -39.73 10.20
N ILE A 1171 -3.30 -40.05 11.23
CA ILE A 1171 -1.94 -40.61 11.09
C ILE A 1171 -1.90 -41.88 10.21
N PRO A 1172 -2.87 -42.83 10.30
CA PRO A 1172 -2.91 -44.02 9.44
C PRO A 1172 -3.21 -43.77 7.95
N GLU A 1173 -3.57 -42.54 7.52
CA GLU A 1173 -3.66 -42.20 6.08
C GLU A 1173 -2.29 -41.95 5.45
N PHE A 1174 -1.29 -41.60 6.27
CA PHE A 1174 0.05 -41.18 5.83
C PHE A 1174 1.14 -42.17 6.21
N VAL A 1175 0.95 -42.95 7.28
CA VAL A 1175 1.88 -44.01 7.72
C VAL A 1175 1.20 -45.36 7.64
N ASP A 1176 1.87 -46.30 6.98
CA ASP A 1176 1.52 -47.72 6.91
C ASP A 1176 2.67 -48.60 7.42
N ASP A 1177 2.43 -49.91 7.52
CA ASP A 1177 3.42 -50.89 7.99
C ASP A 1177 4.63 -51.06 7.04
N GLY A 1178 4.63 -50.39 5.88
CA GLY A 1178 5.75 -50.29 4.94
C GLY A 1178 6.51 -48.97 4.99
N SER A 1179 6.06 -47.99 5.79
CA SER A 1179 6.60 -46.62 5.86
C SER A 1179 6.83 -46.08 7.28
N GLY A 1180 6.51 -46.85 8.32
CA GLY A 1180 6.80 -46.50 9.72
C GLY A 1180 6.39 -47.58 10.72
N ILE A 1181 6.29 -47.20 12.00
CA ILE A 1181 5.68 -48.05 13.04
C ILE A 1181 4.56 -47.29 13.75
N LEU A 1182 3.34 -47.81 13.62
CA LEU A 1182 2.13 -47.36 14.30
C LEU A 1182 1.98 -48.05 15.66
N CYS A 1183 2.22 -47.30 16.72
CA CYS A 1183 2.18 -47.70 18.13
C CYS A 1183 0.80 -47.44 18.77
N GLU A 1184 0.53 -48.08 19.90
CA GLU A 1184 -0.72 -47.88 20.64
C GLU A 1184 -0.81 -46.47 21.27
N PRO A 1185 -2.00 -45.84 21.30
CA PRO A 1185 -2.20 -44.54 21.95
C PRO A 1185 -1.86 -44.57 23.44
N GLU A 1186 -1.32 -43.46 23.97
CA GLU A 1186 -0.93 -43.30 25.38
C GLU A 1186 0.01 -44.41 25.93
N SER A 1187 0.78 -45.10 25.07
CA SER A 1187 1.61 -46.25 25.45
C SER A 1187 3.12 -46.02 25.21
N PRO A 1188 3.86 -45.49 26.21
CA PRO A 1188 5.32 -45.38 26.15
C PRO A 1188 6.03 -46.73 25.93
N ALA A 1189 5.46 -47.82 26.44
CA ALA A 1189 5.98 -49.17 26.24
C ALA A 1189 5.90 -49.62 24.76
N SER A 1190 4.84 -49.23 24.04
CA SER A 1190 4.71 -49.49 22.60
C SER A 1190 5.76 -48.71 21.79
N LEU A 1191 6.03 -47.45 22.16
CA LEU A 1191 7.07 -46.62 21.55
C LEU A 1191 8.48 -47.18 21.80
N ALA A 1192 8.79 -47.59 23.04
CA ALA A 1192 10.06 -48.21 23.39
C ALA A 1192 10.28 -49.53 22.61
N ALA A 1193 9.27 -50.41 22.57
CA ALA A 1193 9.33 -51.65 21.80
C ALA A 1193 9.52 -51.41 20.28
N ALA A 1194 8.91 -50.35 19.72
CA ALA A 1194 9.10 -49.96 18.33
C ALA A 1194 10.54 -49.49 18.04
N ILE A 1195 11.13 -48.69 18.93
CA ILE A 1195 12.53 -48.25 18.83
C ILE A 1195 13.47 -49.46 18.88
N LEU A 1196 13.32 -50.35 19.88
CA LEU A 1196 14.12 -51.58 19.98
C LEU A 1196 14.02 -52.47 18.74
N ARG A 1197 12.82 -52.58 18.15
CA ARG A 1197 12.61 -53.35 16.91
C ARG A 1197 13.40 -52.78 15.74
N LEU A 1198 13.48 -51.46 15.59
CA LEU A 1198 14.27 -50.81 14.54
C LEU A 1198 15.78 -50.90 14.81
N VAL A 1199 16.19 -50.78 16.08
CA VAL A 1199 17.59 -50.90 16.52
C VAL A 1199 18.14 -52.31 16.30
N ARG A 1200 17.32 -53.34 16.57
CA ARG A 1200 17.68 -54.76 16.47
C ARG A 1200 17.54 -55.37 15.06
N ASP A 1201 16.82 -54.72 14.14
CA ASP A 1201 16.63 -55.16 12.74
C ASP A 1201 17.03 -54.04 11.74
N PRO A 1202 18.31 -54.00 11.32
CA PRO A 1202 18.81 -53.00 10.38
C PRO A 1202 18.16 -53.09 8.99
N GLU A 1203 17.74 -54.29 8.57
CA GLU A 1203 17.06 -54.43 7.27
C GLU A 1203 15.65 -53.83 7.31
N LEU A 1204 14.91 -54.02 8.42
CA LEU A 1204 13.61 -53.39 8.62
C LEU A 1204 13.74 -51.88 8.64
N PHE A 1205 14.73 -51.34 9.35
CA PHE A 1205 15.04 -49.91 9.31
C PHE A 1205 15.26 -49.42 7.88
N MET A 1206 16.14 -50.08 7.11
CA MET A 1206 16.43 -49.69 5.73
C MET A 1206 15.21 -49.78 4.79
N ARG A 1207 14.38 -50.85 4.93
CA ARG A 1207 13.12 -51.01 4.17
C ARG A 1207 12.12 -49.89 4.48
N LEU A 1208 11.95 -49.54 5.76
CA LEU A 1208 11.01 -48.50 6.19
C LEU A 1208 11.52 -47.09 5.86
N SER A 1209 12.83 -46.83 5.89
CA SER A 1209 13.43 -45.56 5.46
C SER A 1209 13.09 -45.23 4.01
N ASP A 1210 13.32 -46.18 3.10
CA ASP A 1210 12.99 -46.05 1.69
C ASP A 1210 11.48 -45.98 1.44
N GLY A 1211 10.70 -46.79 2.19
CA GLY A 1211 9.24 -46.76 2.16
C GLY A 1211 8.66 -45.42 2.60
N ALA A 1212 9.18 -44.80 3.66
CA ALA A 1212 8.78 -43.48 4.16
C ALA A 1212 8.99 -42.39 3.11
N ALA A 1213 10.17 -42.36 2.48
CA ALA A 1213 10.49 -41.40 1.42
C ALA A 1213 9.62 -41.60 0.17
N ARG A 1214 9.35 -42.85 -0.23
CA ARG A 1214 8.44 -43.16 -1.35
C ARG A 1214 6.98 -42.80 -1.04
N ARG A 1215 6.50 -43.04 0.18
CA ARG A 1215 5.13 -42.72 0.64
C ARG A 1215 4.85 -41.23 0.56
N VAL A 1216 5.76 -40.40 1.06
CA VAL A 1216 5.61 -38.93 1.00
C VAL A 1216 5.62 -38.43 -0.44
N ARG A 1217 6.57 -38.90 -1.25
CA ARG A 1217 6.69 -38.53 -2.68
C ARG A 1217 5.46 -38.87 -3.53
N SER A 1218 4.69 -39.90 -3.16
CA SER A 1218 3.49 -40.31 -3.91
C SER A 1218 2.19 -39.67 -3.43
N GLN A 1219 2.17 -39.00 -2.27
CA GLN A 1219 0.96 -38.42 -1.67
C GLN A 1219 0.99 -36.91 -1.45
N VAL A 1220 2.13 -36.34 -1.03
CA VAL A 1220 2.19 -34.97 -0.49
C VAL A 1220 3.40 -34.16 -0.97
N ALA A 1221 4.06 -34.54 -2.07
CA ALA A 1221 5.07 -33.67 -2.68
C ALA A 1221 4.45 -32.37 -3.21
N ASN A 1222 5.20 -31.25 -3.10
CA ASN A 1222 5.00 -30.05 -3.93
C ASN A 1222 5.32 -30.34 -5.41
#